data_AF-C6IY19-F1
#
_entry.id   AF-C6IY19-F1
#
_cell.length_a   1.000
_cell.length_b   1.000
_cell.length_c   1.000
_cell.angle_alpha   90.00
_cell.angle_beta   90.00
_cell.angle_gamma   90.00
#
_symmetry.space_group_name_H-M   'P 1'
#
loop_
_entity.id
_entity.type
_entity.pdbx_description
1 polymer ?
#
loop_
_entity_poly.entity_id
_entity_poly.type
_entity_poly.pdbx_seq_one_letter_code
_entity_poly.pdbx_strand_id
1 'polypeptide(L)'
;MNVIHIRTFFMGGNQLRKITITAAALGVTLLLTSAQGAFAATATKISITPVQEKTVVHTLANLNPIKIGNKSTVRLTDVNILTQDEENILTYTLTITNGDGKTLDLLDYWSKVKTTSGTTYSTSLMTKDKSKKALSAGSSTTLTYVAKIGKNVTFSNLVFQVIKWDFNQANYESLKGQFKIPATYLTSTPSNQSKTLKMFDTPVKAKVNQFASFTSGDYNYVSVGLNIQNIGYNLFQDPKIKFVIKTANGASYPMSADTTSSDYKIQPQDNKTLNLMAEIPKSIKLTNLELQLIQEDETSKLNLPIATMQLPNATSQSLAVQPNIEKFIALGSGKIAVKVSGVTLLQSFDEHSLSIRFNFRNTTGTTVIIPKYQFQLQTKDGYRLPITTQVPDNYVLEPLEEKTMNLSVSVPANVNAQNAQLFMNLPVASDSKDNFSYPAGIFALPEVQPLQNMIGQKQFIQTPNGILGVTLSSIQRLPWSDGDLVSAKITINNTGFKTILLPELSGQVKLDSAILTSSTNFITSQSVGLLGPNTSTDVYVVTKVPSYLSFSQLQIALLEKLGENSTSEWVQFVNGGSLPELPTIATGSTYSLETPGRNEELKVLRSFVYSGTSSNLVYTELEAQNKEDRQIDLSQFAGAFVGSEGQTYKATVSQIETSAGPGEKSIVAFWAKVPRNISTSDMKLVVGEGITDNKMTPIKGEPTGYVNAAALELQLTTPSIKSNLTNLDLFPYSLTVKNVRATLTGSTSVNVVFDYNLTRNMDYAIGEFGHKYLIELVDSSGRAFEKEFVPESDLKVTNGGSASFSFDDAAFQDRTSGSFQFNVYDVFQGQKLKLGSQGYYYISSLNR
;
A
#
# COMPACT_ATOMS: atom_id res chain seq x y z
N MET A 1 -55.08 21.65 2.09
CA MET A 1 -56.06 21.90 3.17
C MET A 1 -55.40 22.86 4.16
N ASN A 2 -55.86 24.12 4.17
CA ASN A 2 -55.78 25.19 5.19
C ASN A 2 -54.54 25.27 6.12
N VAL A 3 -53.72 26.34 6.18
CA VAL A 3 -53.94 27.73 6.69
C VAL A 3 -52.63 27.99 7.50
N ILE A 4 -51.70 28.87 7.10
CA ILE A 4 -51.62 30.33 7.31
C ILE A 4 -51.48 30.77 8.79
N HIS A 5 -50.45 31.63 9.02
CA HIS A 5 -50.27 32.65 10.09
C HIS A 5 -49.55 32.24 11.40
N ILE A 6 -48.66 33.04 12.03
CA ILE A 6 -48.53 34.51 12.17
C ILE A 6 -47.06 34.95 12.39
N ARG A 7 -46.75 36.17 11.92
CA ARG A 7 -45.54 36.99 12.15
C ARG A 7 -45.45 37.53 13.58
N THR A 8 -44.23 37.82 14.07
CA THR A 8 -43.98 39.15 14.69
C THR A 8 -42.50 39.54 14.57
N PHE A 9 -42.28 40.76 14.10
CA PHE A 9 -41.02 41.49 14.02
C PHE A 9 -41.10 42.64 15.03
N PHE A 10 -40.06 42.94 15.81
CA PHE A 10 -39.79 44.30 16.27
C PHE A 10 -38.30 44.50 16.60
N MET A 11 -37.74 45.55 16.02
CA MET A 11 -36.44 46.15 16.30
C MET A 11 -36.46 46.93 17.63
N GLY A 12 -35.28 47.11 18.25
CA GLY A 12 -34.96 48.37 18.93
C GLY A 12 -34.10 48.27 20.18
N GLY A 13 -32.89 48.86 20.10
CA GLY A 13 -32.47 49.87 21.08
C GLY A 13 -31.59 49.46 22.26
N ASN A 14 -30.30 49.83 22.16
CA ASN A 14 -29.31 49.90 23.23
C ASN A 14 -29.79 50.68 24.49
N GLN A 15 -29.59 50.10 25.67
CA GLN A 15 -29.28 50.83 26.90
C GLN A 15 -28.29 50.05 27.77
N LEU A 16 -27.15 50.69 28.03
CA LEU A 16 -26.08 50.23 28.92
C LEU A 16 -26.56 50.22 30.39
N ARG A 17 -26.53 49.05 31.04
CA ARG A 17 -26.53 48.93 32.50
C ARG A 17 -25.29 48.18 32.95
N LYS A 18 -24.52 48.82 33.84
CA LYS A 18 -23.40 48.23 34.58
C LYS A 18 -23.91 47.05 35.41
N ILE A 19 -23.36 45.85 35.18
CA ILE A 19 -23.47 44.70 36.07
C ILE A 19 -22.05 44.18 36.31
N THR A 20 -21.70 44.14 37.59
CA THR A 20 -20.46 43.63 38.17
C THR A 20 -20.33 42.14 37.87
N ILE A 21 -19.25 41.71 37.20
CA ILE A 21 -18.94 40.29 37.01
C ILE A 21 -17.97 39.87 38.11
N THR A 22 -18.52 39.20 39.12
CA THR A 22 -17.78 38.51 40.19
C THR A 22 -17.21 37.21 39.62
N ALA A 23 -15.88 37.08 39.66
CA ALA A 23 -15.19 35.84 39.34
C ALA A 23 -15.45 34.79 40.44
N ALA A 24 -16.03 33.65 40.06
CA ALA A 24 -16.22 32.52 40.96
C ALA A 24 -14.93 31.69 41.03
N ALA A 25 -14.16 31.91 42.09
CA ALA A 25 -13.11 31.00 42.56
C ALA A 25 -13.73 30.04 43.56
N LEU A 26 -13.84 28.76 43.21
CA LEU A 26 -14.23 27.70 44.15
C LEU A 26 -12.98 27.15 44.83
N GLY A 27 -12.64 27.77 45.97
CA GLY A 27 -11.81 27.15 46.99
C GLY A 27 -12.68 26.27 47.88
N VAL A 28 -12.26 25.03 48.09
CA VAL A 28 -12.86 24.14 49.09
C VAL A 28 -11.85 23.95 50.21
N THR A 29 -12.09 24.65 51.31
CA THR A 29 -11.48 24.45 52.62
C THR A 29 -12.38 23.48 53.39
N LEU A 30 -11.86 22.32 53.77
CA LEU A 30 -12.53 21.41 54.70
C LEU A 30 -11.75 21.38 56.02
N LEU A 31 -12.23 22.19 56.95
CA LEU A 31 -12.00 22.06 58.39
C LEU A 31 -13.06 21.09 58.91
N LEU A 32 -12.64 19.93 59.43
CA LEU A 32 -13.47 19.09 60.28
C LEU A 32 -12.71 18.81 61.58
N THR A 33 -13.20 19.46 62.62
CA THR A 33 -12.88 19.24 64.03
C THR A 33 -13.54 17.96 64.51
N SER A 34 -12.74 17.12 65.17
CA SER A 34 -13.14 15.84 65.76
C SER A 34 -13.85 16.07 67.11
N ALA A 35 -15.09 15.59 67.24
CA ALA A 35 -15.76 15.40 68.52
C ALA A 35 -15.57 13.95 69.02
N GLN A 36 -15.27 13.84 70.31
CA GLN A 36 -15.05 12.60 71.04
C GLN A 36 -16.34 11.79 71.22
N GLY A 37 -16.23 10.46 71.13
CA GLY A 37 -17.25 9.50 71.55
C GLY A 37 -16.57 8.16 71.79
N ALA A 38 -16.38 7.83 73.07
CA ALA A 38 -15.62 6.68 73.56
C ALA A 38 -16.37 5.36 73.36
N PHE A 39 -15.67 4.31 72.90
CA PHE A 39 -15.88 2.95 73.38
C PHE A 39 -14.54 2.22 73.43
N ALA A 40 -14.26 1.67 74.61
CA ALA A 40 -13.02 1.00 74.96
C ALA A 40 -12.89 -0.36 74.27
N ALA A 41 -11.72 -0.63 73.71
CA ALA A 41 -11.23 -1.97 73.49
C ALA A 41 -9.73 -1.99 73.80
N THR A 42 -9.39 -2.67 74.88
CA THR A 42 -8.06 -2.97 75.37
C THR A 42 -7.27 -3.73 74.29
N ALA A 43 -6.21 -3.13 73.76
CA ALA A 43 -5.21 -3.84 72.98
C ALA A 43 -3.81 -3.26 73.25
N THR A 44 -2.93 -4.18 73.62
CA THR A 44 -1.52 -4.09 74.03
C THR A 44 -0.66 -3.05 73.30
N LYS A 45 0.08 -2.25 74.07
CA LYS A 45 1.17 -1.39 73.59
C LYS A 45 2.29 -2.25 72.98
N ILE A 46 2.51 -2.10 71.67
CA ILE A 46 3.81 -2.33 71.05
C ILE A 46 4.36 -0.95 70.69
N SER A 47 5.43 -0.54 71.37
CA SER A 47 6.21 0.63 71.03
C SER A 47 6.99 0.34 69.74
N ILE A 48 6.59 0.96 68.63
CA ILE A 48 7.37 1.03 67.40
C ILE A 48 7.93 2.44 67.30
N THR A 49 9.23 2.56 67.50
CA THR A 49 10.02 3.77 67.27
C THR A 49 9.96 4.11 65.77
N PRO A 50 9.67 5.36 65.37
CA PRO A 50 9.73 5.74 63.95
C PRO A 50 11.20 5.80 63.52
N VAL A 51 11.61 4.92 62.62
CA VAL A 51 12.91 5.01 61.94
C VAL A 51 12.80 6.16 60.94
N GLN A 52 13.53 7.26 61.18
CA GLN A 52 13.75 8.30 60.18
C GLN A 52 14.39 7.69 58.93
N GLU A 53 13.73 7.77 57.78
CA GLU A 53 14.35 7.51 56.48
C GLU A 53 15.53 8.46 56.28
N LYS A 54 16.72 7.90 56.06
CA LYS A 54 17.92 8.68 55.76
C LYS A 54 17.82 9.21 54.32
N THR A 55 17.88 10.52 54.16
CA THR A 55 17.87 11.20 52.85
C THR A 55 19.09 10.85 52.01
N VAL A 56 18.87 10.44 50.76
CA VAL A 56 19.89 10.09 49.76
C VAL A 56 20.63 11.36 49.31
N VAL A 57 21.97 11.29 49.15
CA VAL A 57 22.82 12.42 48.77
C VAL A 57 23.47 12.15 47.41
N HIS A 58 23.37 13.09 46.46
CA HIS A 58 23.92 12.96 45.10
C HIS A 58 25.16 13.82 44.82
N THR A 59 25.69 14.50 45.84
CA THR A 59 26.86 15.39 45.70
C THR A 59 27.91 15.13 46.76
N LEU A 60 29.18 15.18 46.35
CA LEU A 60 30.34 15.12 47.24
C LEU A 60 30.78 16.51 47.72
N ALA A 61 30.16 17.58 47.22
CA ALA A 61 30.54 18.96 47.57
C ALA A 61 30.43 19.26 49.08
N ASN A 62 29.56 18.53 49.78
CA ASN A 62 29.35 18.65 51.22
C ASN A 62 30.45 17.96 52.04
N LEU A 63 31.36 17.21 51.42
CA LEU A 63 32.53 16.67 52.11
C LEU A 63 33.50 17.82 52.45
N ASN A 64 33.98 17.81 53.69
CA ASN A 64 34.97 18.78 54.13
C ASN A 64 36.26 18.64 53.31
N PRO A 65 36.84 19.74 52.82
CA PRO A 65 38.12 19.70 52.14
C PRO A 65 39.23 19.26 53.10
N ILE A 66 40.21 18.51 52.59
CA ILE A 66 41.43 18.16 53.33
C ILE A 66 42.45 19.29 53.13
N LYS A 67 42.99 19.83 54.22
CA LYS A 67 44.11 20.79 54.15
C LYS A 67 45.40 20.03 53.87
N ILE A 68 46.12 20.45 52.84
CA ILE A 68 47.44 19.90 52.47
C ILE A 68 48.59 20.88 52.72
N GLY A 69 48.26 22.16 52.93
CA GLY A 69 49.16 23.23 53.35
C GLY A 69 48.43 24.21 54.28
N ASN A 70 48.99 25.41 54.46
CA ASN A 70 48.39 26.45 55.30
C ASN A 70 47.08 26.98 54.68
N LYS A 71 47.09 27.20 53.36
CA LYS A 71 45.93 27.67 52.59
C LYS A 71 45.51 26.73 51.46
N SER A 72 46.34 25.74 51.11
CA SER A 72 46.04 24.77 50.05
C SER A 72 45.13 23.63 50.52
N THR A 73 44.19 23.22 49.66
CA THR A 73 43.18 22.21 49.99
C THR A 73 42.97 21.20 48.86
N VAL A 74 42.49 20.02 49.23
CA VAL A 74 42.07 18.94 48.32
C VAL A 74 40.61 18.62 48.59
N ARG A 75 39.83 18.39 47.52
CA ARG A 75 38.43 17.94 47.57
C ARG A 75 38.24 16.71 46.71
N LEU A 76 37.50 15.73 47.19
CA LEU A 76 36.99 14.63 46.37
C LEU A 76 35.74 15.12 45.63
N THR A 77 35.81 15.20 44.30
CA THR A 77 34.73 15.79 43.49
C THR A 77 33.93 14.79 42.69
N ASP A 78 34.55 13.68 42.26
CA ASP A 78 33.88 12.62 41.51
C ASP A 78 34.40 11.25 41.92
N VAL A 79 33.50 10.26 41.91
CA VAL A 79 33.83 8.84 42.12
C VAL A 79 32.89 8.03 41.23
N ASN A 80 33.42 7.06 40.49
CA ASN A 80 32.67 6.16 39.62
C ASN A 80 33.25 4.75 39.71
N ILE A 81 32.39 3.72 39.56
CA ILE A 81 32.80 2.31 39.49
C ILE A 81 32.22 1.70 38.20
N LEU A 82 33.08 1.04 37.43
CA LEU A 82 32.72 0.20 36.30
C LEU A 82 32.86 -1.26 36.73
N THR A 83 31.79 -2.02 36.60
CA THR A 83 31.77 -3.44 36.95
C THR A 83 32.31 -4.27 35.78
N GLN A 84 33.20 -5.22 36.06
CA GLN A 84 33.69 -6.20 35.08
C GLN A 84 33.64 -7.61 35.66
N ASP A 85 33.93 -8.63 34.84
CA ASP A 85 33.73 -10.03 35.21
C ASP A 85 34.61 -10.47 36.39
N GLU A 86 35.88 -10.06 36.39
CA GLU A 86 36.87 -10.41 37.43
C GLU A 86 37.02 -9.34 38.51
N GLU A 87 37.19 -8.08 38.11
CA GLU A 87 37.48 -6.95 39.00
C GLU A 87 36.71 -5.69 38.56
N ASN A 88 36.45 -4.78 39.50
CA ASN A 88 35.82 -3.50 39.19
C ASN A 88 36.89 -2.43 38.97
N ILE A 89 36.64 -1.48 38.08
CA ILE A 89 37.50 -0.31 37.89
C ILE A 89 36.89 0.88 38.64
N LEU A 90 37.63 1.39 39.62
CA LEU A 90 37.34 2.62 40.35
C LEU A 90 38.04 3.80 39.68
N THR A 91 37.28 4.85 39.40
CA THR A 91 37.81 6.15 38.97
C THR A 91 37.37 7.20 39.97
N TYR A 92 38.29 8.06 40.44
CA TYR A 92 37.94 9.17 41.33
C TYR A 92 38.79 10.40 41.06
N THR A 93 38.22 11.58 41.28
CA THR A 93 38.85 12.86 40.97
C THR A 93 39.07 13.67 42.22
N LEU A 94 40.31 14.12 42.40
CA LEU A 94 40.71 15.07 43.43
C LEU A 94 40.89 16.45 42.79
N THR A 95 40.14 17.44 43.28
CA THR A 95 40.35 18.85 42.95
C THR A 95 41.30 19.46 43.98
N ILE A 96 42.44 19.94 43.51
CA ILE A 96 43.49 20.54 44.32
C ILE A 96 43.49 22.03 44.06
N THR A 97 43.38 22.82 45.13
CA THR A 97 43.43 24.28 45.10
C THR A 97 44.66 24.75 45.86
N ASN A 98 45.58 25.43 45.17
CA ASN A 98 46.74 26.05 45.77
C ASN A 98 46.37 27.46 46.27
N GLY A 99 46.09 27.58 47.57
CA GLY A 99 45.82 28.86 48.21
C GLY A 99 47.07 29.57 48.76
N ASP A 100 48.23 28.94 48.65
CA ASP A 100 49.49 29.45 49.17
C ASP A 100 50.16 30.42 48.17
N GLY A 101 51.09 31.24 48.65
CA GLY A 101 51.80 32.24 47.83
C GLY A 101 52.95 31.69 46.98
N LYS A 102 53.10 30.37 46.87
CA LYS A 102 54.17 29.69 46.14
C LYS A 102 53.60 28.54 45.30
N THR A 103 54.32 28.14 44.26
CA THR A 103 53.98 26.96 43.46
C THR A 103 53.98 25.71 44.34
N LEU A 104 52.96 24.88 44.18
CA LEU A 104 52.80 23.60 44.85
C LEU A 104 53.30 22.49 43.93
N ASP A 105 54.25 21.67 44.38
CA ASP A 105 54.64 20.46 43.67
C ASP A 105 53.56 19.38 43.88
N LEU A 106 52.99 18.87 42.80
CA LEU A 106 51.94 17.85 42.86
C LEU A 106 52.54 16.45 43.01
N LEU A 107 53.82 16.24 42.70
CA LEU A 107 54.51 14.97 42.89
C LEU A 107 54.72 14.62 44.36
N ASP A 108 54.75 15.64 45.22
CA ASP A 108 54.79 15.49 46.68
C ASP A 108 53.53 14.82 47.24
N TYR A 109 52.42 14.83 46.49
CA TYR A 109 51.12 14.36 46.96
C TYR A 109 50.59 13.22 46.11
N TRP A 110 49.93 12.28 46.77
CA TRP A 110 49.26 11.18 46.10
C TRP A 110 48.09 10.67 46.93
N SER A 111 47.36 9.70 46.38
CA SER A 111 46.18 9.15 47.03
C SER A 111 46.28 7.64 47.14
N LYS A 112 45.82 7.08 48.26
CA LYS A 112 45.58 5.63 48.41
C LYS A 112 44.09 5.39 48.58
N VAL A 113 43.61 4.26 48.07
CA VAL A 113 42.26 3.77 48.36
C VAL A 113 42.36 2.54 49.25
N LYS A 114 41.58 2.53 50.33
CA LYS A 114 41.45 1.37 51.24
C LYS A 114 40.00 1.02 51.46
N THR A 115 39.69 -0.25 51.73
CA THR A 115 38.39 -0.62 52.27
C THR A 115 38.30 -0.23 53.74
N THR A 116 37.07 -0.10 54.27
CA THR A 116 36.82 0.02 55.71
C THR A 116 37.34 -1.18 56.51
N SER A 117 37.50 -2.35 55.87
CA SER A 117 38.12 -3.55 56.43
C SER A 117 39.67 -3.54 56.37
N GLY A 118 40.30 -2.56 55.73
CA GLY A 118 41.75 -2.36 55.71
C GLY A 118 42.49 -2.84 54.46
N THR A 119 41.82 -3.50 53.51
CA THR A 119 42.41 -3.90 52.22
C THR A 119 42.82 -2.66 51.43
N THR A 120 44.07 -2.59 50.99
CA THR A 120 44.61 -1.43 50.24
C THR A 120 44.64 -1.73 48.75
N TYR A 121 44.19 -0.78 47.93
CA TYR A 121 44.24 -0.86 46.47
C TYR A 121 45.30 0.08 45.91
N SER A 122 46.06 -0.42 44.93
CA SER A 122 47.00 0.39 44.16
C SER A 122 46.24 1.34 43.25
N THR A 123 46.61 2.61 43.31
CA THR A 123 46.00 3.69 42.52
C THR A 123 47.05 4.29 41.60
N SER A 124 46.66 4.61 40.37
CA SER A 124 47.50 5.30 39.41
C SER A 124 46.78 6.53 38.84
N LEU A 125 47.51 7.60 38.56
CA LEU A 125 46.95 8.74 37.82
C LEU A 125 46.54 8.30 36.40
N MET A 126 45.40 8.79 35.94
CA MET A 126 44.97 8.71 34.55
C MET A 126 46.07 9.32 33.65
N THR A 127 46.28 8.75 32.46
CA THR A 127 47.44 9.10 31.62
C THR A 127 47.56 10.61 31.38
N LYS A 128 46.43 11.28 31.07
CA LYS A 128 46.40 12.73 30.82
C LYS A 128 46.81 13.59 32.03
N ASP A 129 46.65 13.07 33.24
CA ASP A 129 46.93 13.81 34.46
C ASP A 129 48.37 13.61 34.95
N LYS A 130 49.12 12.62 34.41
CA LYS A 130 50.53 12.36 34.76
C LYS A 130 51.47 13.50 34.38
N SER A 131 51.09 14.35 33.42
CA SER A 131 51.87 15.53 33.02
C SER A 131 51.71 16.71 33.99
N LYS A 132 50.69 16.69 34.88
CA LYS A 132 50.42 17.75 35.85
C LYS A 132 51.33 17.60 37.07
N LYS A 133 52.55 18.13 36.96
CA LYS A 133 53.58 18.01 38.01
C LYS A 133 53.60 19.15 39.03
N ALA A 134 53.10 20.34 38.67
CA ALA A 134 53.12 21.51 39.55
C ALA A 134 51.84 22.35 39.39
N LEU A 135 51.49 23.11 40.42
CA LEU A 135 50.32 23.98 40.48
C LEU A 135 50.69 25.38 40.99
N SER A 136 50.52 26.39 40.13
CA SER A 136 50.84 27.79 40.46
C SER A 136 50.04 28.33 41.64
N ALA A 137 50.59 29.33 42.33
CA ALA A 137 49.90 30.03 43.43
C ALA A 137 48.53 30.58 43.00
N GLY A 138 47.51 30.40 43.84
CA GLY A 138 46.13 30.87 43.60
C GLY A 138 45.32 30.04 42.59
N SER A 139 45.91 29.02 41.96
CA SER A 139 45.25 28.23 40.92
C SER A 139 44.66 26.91 41.45
N SER A 140 43.83 26.27 40.63
CA SER A 140 43.25 24.94 40.94
C SER A 140 43.42 23.99 39.76
N THR A 141 43.62 22.71 40.05
CA THR A 141 43.65 21.64 39.05
C THR A 141 42.89 20.41 39.53
N THR A 142 42.69 19.47 38.63
CA THR A 142 42.05 18.18 38.90
C THR A 142 43.01 17.05 38.56
N LEU A 143 43.07 16.04 39.44
CA LEU A 143 43.81 14.81 39.27
C LEU A 143 42.87 13.62 39.38
N THR A 144 42.76 12.84 38.32
CA THR A 144 41.91 11.65 38.22
C THR A 144 42.76 10.42 38.48
N TYR A 145 42.37 9.62 39.46
CA TYR A 145 43.02 8.38 39.84
C TYR A 145 42.16 7.18 39.43
N VAL A 146 42.84 6.11 39.07
CA VAL A 146 42.26 4.83 38.66
C VAL A 146 42.79 3.73 39.57
N ALA A 147 41.93 2.83 40.01
CA ALA A 147 42.30 1.65 40.78
C ALA A 147 41.45 0.45 40.37
N LYS A 148 42.05 -0.74 40.39
CA LYS A 148 41.34 -2.02 40.27
C LYS A 148 40.93 -2.48 41.67
N ILE A 149 39.64 -2.74 41.86
CA ILE A 149 39.06 -3.10 43.16
C ILE A 149 38.27 -4.40 43.06
N GLY A 150 38.05 -5.08 44.19
CA GLY A 150 37.28 -6.32 44.22
C GLY A 150 35.83 -6.15 43.75
N LYS A 151 35.26 -7.19 43.12
CA LYS A 151 33.93 -7.20 42.51
C LYS A 151 32.78 -6.77 43.43
N ASN A 152 32.86 -7.11 44.72
CA ASN A 152 31.82 -6.82 45.71
C ASN A 152 32.03 -5.49 46.47
N VAL A 153 33.04 -4.70 46.08
CA VAL A 153 33.37 -3.46 46.76
C VAL A 153 32.45 -2.34 46.29
N THR A 154 31.77 -1.69 47.23
CA THR A 154 30.91 -0.53 46.97
C THR A 154 31.54 0.76 47.47
N PHE A 155 31.03 1.92 47.04
CA PHE A 155 31.56 3.24 47.41
C PHE A 155 31.62 3.48 48.92
N SER A 156 30.61 3.03 49.66
CA SER A 156 30.53 3.18 51.11
C SER A 156 31.56 2.33 51.87
N ASN A 157 32.13 1.32 51.21
CA ASN A 157 33.24 0.53 51.76
C ASN A 157 34.59 1.20 51.54
N LEU A 158 34.69 2.29 50.76
CA LEU A 158 35.95 2.88 50.35
C LEU A 158 36.33 4.11 51.19
N VAL A 159 37.62 4.22 51.48
CA VAL A 159 38.26 5.35 52.14
C VAL A 159 39.37 5.87 51.23
N PHE A 160 39.28 7.16 50.87
CA PHE A 160 40.23 7.82 49.97
C PHE A 160 41.19 8.66 50.80
N GLN A 161 42.44 8.21 50.90
CA GLN A 161 43.48 8.88 51.67
C GLN A 161 44.23 9.87 50.78
N VAL A 162 44.58 11.02 51.33
CA VAL A 162 45.50 11.99 50.71
C VAL A 162 46.80 11.97 51.51
N ILE A 163 47.89 11.65 50.83
CA ILE A 163 49.20 11.39 51.44
C ILE A 163 50.21 12.35 50.83
N LYS A 164 51.16 12.80 51.65
CA LYS A 164 52.33 13.54 51.22
C LYS A 164 53.60 12.72 51.48
N TRP A 165 54.59 12.80 50.60
CA TRP A 165 55.93 12.34 50.93
C TRP A 165 56.48 13.09 52.15
N ASP A 166 57.00 12.33 53.12
CA ASP A 166 57.66 12.82 54.32
C ASP A 166 58.76 11.84 54.71
N PHE A 167 60.00 12.16 54.37
CA PHE A 167 61.16 11.28 54.58
C PHE A 167 61.48 11.01 56.06
N ASN A 168 60.80 11.69 56.99
CA ASN A 168 60.95 11.49 58.43
C ASN A 168 59.90 10.53 59.03
N GLN A 169 58.98 10.00 58.22
CA GLN A 169 57.93 9.07 58.66
C GLN A 169 58.21 7.64 58.18
N ALA A 170 57.60 6.66 58.85
CA ALA A 170 57.65 5.28 58.40
C ALA A 170 57.04 5.15 56.99
N ASN A 171 57.70 4.37 56.12
CA ASN A 171 57.38 4.25 54.69
C ASN A 171 57.44 5.58 53.91
N TYR A 172 58.03 6.61 54.49
CA TYR A 172 58.15 7.96 53.93
C TYR A 172 56.81 8.65 53.62
N GLU A 173 55.72 8.26 54.31
CA GLU A 173 54.37 8.73 54.02
C GLU A 173 53.75 9.48 55.21
N SER A 174 53.26 10.70 54.96
CA SER A 174 52.47 11.49 55.90
C SER A 174 51.01 11.59 55.43
N LEU A 175 50.08 10.99 56.18
CA LEU A 175 48.63 11.10 55.92
C LEU A 175 48.16 12.53 56.23
N LYS A 176 47.67 13.25 55.21
CA LYS A 176 47.10 14.60 55.37
C LYS A 176 45.62 14.59 55.70
N GLY A 177 44.92 13.55 55.29
CA GLY A 177 43.52 13.34 55.63
C GLY A 177 42.90 12.22 54.82
N GLN A 178 41.60 12.00 55.02
CA GLN A 178 40.86 10.99 54.31
C GLN A 178 39.41 11.41 54.05
N PHE A 179 38.87 11.01 52.90
CA PHE A 179 37.46 11.12 52.59
C PHE A 179 36.77 9.78 52.85
N LYS A 180 35.66 9.83 53.59
CA LYS A 180 34.72 8.70 53.74
C LYS A 180 33.44 9.07 53.02
N ILE A 181 33.00 8.20 52.12
CA ILE A 181 31.75 8.40 51.39
C ILE A 181 30.58 7.99 52.31
N PRO A 182 29.57 8.84 52.51
CA PRO A 182 28.37 8.48 53.27
C PRO A 182 27.68 7.26 52.65
N ALA A 183 27.12 6.37 53.48
CA ALA A 183 26.37 5.20 52.99
C ALA A 183 25.14 5.57 52.14
N THR A 184 24.63 6.80 52.27
CA THR A 184 23.51 7.34 51.51
C THR A 184 23.92 8.01 50.19
N TYR A 185 25.21 8.01 49.85
CA TYR A 185 25.69 8.64 48.62
C TYR A 185 25.43 7.76 47.39
N LEU A 186 24.81 8.34 46.36
CA LEU A 186 24.67 7.72 45.05
C LEU A 186 25.48 8.52 44.01
N THR A 187 26.34 7.83 43.26
CA THR A 187 27.15 8.40 42.17
C THR A 187 26.32 8.78 40.95
N SER A 188 25.15 8.18 40.82
CA SER A 188 24.24 8.38 39.71
C SER A 188 23.55 9.75 39.82
N THR A 189 23.68 10.58 38.79
CA THR A 189 22.90 11.82 38.68
C THR A 189 21.42 11.49 38.53
N PRO A 190 20.50 12.06 39.33
CA PRO A 190 19.07 11.82 39.19
C PRO A 190 18.55 12.12 37.78
N SER A 191 17.54 11.37 37.33
CA SER A 191 17.05 11.40 35.94
C SER A 191 16.53 12.76 35.45
N ASN A 192 16.14 13.65 36.37
CA ASN A 192 15.67 15.01 36.07
C ASN A 192 16.77 16.08 36.16
N GLN A 193 17.98 15.72 36.57
CA GLN A 193 19.11 16.64 36.74
C GLN A 193 20.15 16.49 35.62
N SER A 194 20.87 17.56 35.36
CA SER A 194 22.01 17.56 34.45
C SER A 194 23.32 17.37 35.21
N LYS A 195 24.27 16.62 34.65
CA LYS A 195 25.64 16.53 35.15
C LYS A 195 26.56 17.39 34.29
N THR A 196 27.33 18.28 34.90
CA THR A 196 28.46 18.94 34.23
C THR A 196 29.67 18.04 34.36
N LEU A 197 30.33 17.72 33.24
CA LEU A 197 31.56 16.94 33.22
C LEU A 197 32.53 17.45 32.15
N LYS A 198 33.80 17.06 32.25
CA LYS A 198 34.80 17.34 31.21
C LYS A 198 35.01 16.09 30.36
N MET A 199 34.59 16.14 29.09
CA MET A 199 34.85 15.10 28.09
C MET A 199 36.02 15.57 27.22
N PHE A 200 37.18 14.90 27.28
CA PHE A 200 38.40 15.29 26.54
C PHE A 200 38.70 16.80 26.61
N ASP A 201 38.76 17.33 27.83
CA ASP A 201 39.04 18.74 28.18
C ASP A 201 37.99 19.77 27.77
N THR A 202 36.92 19.34 27.11
CA THR A 202 35.76 20.19 26.83
C THR A 202 34.74 20.07 27.96
N PRO A 203 34.37 21.19 28.62
CA PRO A 203 33.30 21.17 29.60
C PRO A 203 31.96 21.02 28.89
N VAL A 204 31.21 19.98 29.26
CA VAL A 204 29.89 19.69 28.69
C VAL A 204 28.89 19.47 29.82
N LYS A 205 27.63 19.80 29.53
CA LYS A 205 26.49 19.52 30.41
C LYS A 205 25.64 18.43 29.76
N ALA A 206 25.59 17.27 30.41
CA ALA A 206 24.85 16.10 29.94
C ALA A 206 23.54 15.96 30.73
N LYS A 207 22.43 15.69 30.03
CA LYS A 207 21.10 15.47 30.64
C LYS A 207 20.35 14.38 29.86
N VAL A 208 19.79 13.40 30.57
CA VAL A 208 18.81 12.49 29.98
C VAL A 208 17.52 13.27 29.77
N ASN A 209 17.09 13.44 28.51
CA ASN A 209 15.88 14.20 28.17
C ASN A 209 14.73 13.29 27.74
N GLN A 210 15.03 12.08 27.25
CA GLN A 210 14.06 11.10 26.79
C GLN A 210 14.49 9.71 27.24
N PHE A 211 13.52 8.90 27.64
CA PHE A 211 13.73 7.50 27.99
C PHE A 211 12.46 6.74 27.65
N ALA A 212 12.61 5.66 26.90
CA ALA A 212 11.51 4.80 26.52
C ALA A 212 11.97 3.37 26.30
N SER A 213 11.04 2.43 26.40
CA SER A 213 11.33 1.03 26.09
C SER A 213 10.19 0.40 25.33
N PHE A 214 10.50 -0.52 24.43
CA PHE A 214 9.52 -1.37 23.77
C PHE A 214 10.00 -2.81 23.73
N THR A 215 9.07 -3.73 23.67
CA THR A 215 9.38 -5.16 23.66
C THR A 215 9.22 -5.69 22.24
N SER A 216 10.19 -6.45 21.76
CA SER A 216 10.13 -7.05 20.43
C SER A 216 10.99 -8.32 20.33
N GLY A 217 10.43 -9.42 19.82
CA GLY A 217 11.13 -10.71 19.81
C GLY A 217 11.52 -11.14 21.23
N ASP A 218 12.75 -11.61 21.45
CA ASP A 218 13.25 -12.02 22.77
C ASP A 218 13.87 -10.89 23.61
N TYR A 219 13.79 -9.64 23.13
CA TYR A 219 14.46 -8.50 23.72
C TYR A 219 13.49 -7.36 24.07
N ASN A 220 13.85 -6.62 25.12
CA ASN A 220 13.42 -5.28 25.43
C ASN A 220 14.43 -4.30 24.83
N TYR A 221 13.93 -3.41 23.99
CA TYR A 221 14.70 -2.33 23.38
C TYR A 221 14.57 -1.10 24.26
N VAL A 222 15.70 -0.57 24.72
CA VAL A 222 15.75 0.61 25.59
C VAL A 222 16.35 1.77 24.81
N SER A 223 15.55 2.82 24.61
CA SER A 223 15.94 4.05 23.94
C SER A 223 16.20 5.16 24.96
N VAL A 224 17.32 5.86 24.80
CA VAL A 224 17.73 7.00 25.63
C VAL A 224 18.09 8.18 24.74
N GLY A 225 17.43 9.31 24.97
CA GLY A 225 17.87 10.62 24.47
C GLY A 225 18.81 11.27 25.48
N LEU A 226 20.07 11.43 25.10
CA LEU A 226 21.09 12.13 25.90
C LEU A 226 21.36 13.50 25.29
N ASN A 227 20.87 14.56 25.93
CA ASN A 227 21.23 15.93 25.56
C ASN A 227 22.62 16.27 26.07
N ILE A 228 23.49 16.68 25.16
CA ILE A 228 24.83 17.19 25.45
C ILE A 228 24.89 18.66 25.02
N GLN A 229 25.14 19.54 25.97
CA GLN A 229 25.37 20.96 25.73
C GLN A 229 26.87 21.25 25.88
N ASN A 230 27.46 21.86 24.86
CA ASN A 230 28.83 22.36 24.93
C ASN A 230 28.85 23.69 25.66
N ILE A 231 29.31 23.70 26.92
CA ILE A 231 29.42 24.92 27.71
C ILE A 231 30.82 25.56 27.62
N GLY A 232 31.69 25.00 26.80
CA GLY A 232 33.03 25.54 26.51
C GLY A 232 33.02 26.61 25.44
N TYR A 233 34.24 27.02 25.07
CA TYR A 233 34.50 28.02 24.02
C TYR A 233 35.04 27.41 22.72
N ASN A 234 35.34 26.10 22.71
CA ASN A 234 35.87 25.38 21.55
C ASN A 234 34.81 24.45 20.96
N LEU A 235 34.95 24.10 19.68
CA LEU A 235 34.12 23.08 19.03
C LEU A 235 34.24 21.74 19.78
N PHE A 236 33.11 21.15 20.14
CA PHE A 236 33.07 19.80 20.72
C PHE A 236 32.72 18.79 19.62
N GLN A 237 33.68 17.96 19.23
CA GLN A 237 33.47 16.87 18.27
C GLN A 237 33.46 15.52 18.98
N ASP A 238 32.80 14.53 18.38
CA ASP A 238 32.64 13.18 18.91
C ASP A 238 33.94 12.64 19.55
N PRO A 239 33.97 12.49 20.89
CA PRO A 239 35.14 12.03 21.63
C PRO A 239 35.30 10.50 21.62
N LYS A 240 34.48 9.74 20.87
CA LYS A 240 34.43 8.27 20.91
C LYS A 240 34.09 7.70 22.29
N ILE A 241 33.13 8.32 22.98
CA ILE A 241 32.61 7.80 24.25
C ILE A 241 31.71 6.59 23.99
N LYS A 242 31.88 5.54 24.80
CA LYS A 242 31.01 4.37 24.82
C LYS A 242 29.87 4.59 25.81
N PHE A 243 28.66 4.21 25.42
CA PHE A 243 27.45 4.31 26.25
C PHE A 243 26.98 2.91 26.63
N VAL A 244 26.61 2.71 27.90
CA VAL A 244 26.19 1.42 28.42
C VAL A 244 24.97 1.59 29.33
N ILE A 245 23.95 0.74 29.15
CA ILE A 245 22.87 0.57 30.14
C ILE A 245 23.34 -0.40 31.20
N LYS A 246 23.38 0.06 32.44
CA LYS A 246 23.59 -0.77 33.61
C LYS A 246 22.25 -1.08 34.28
N THR A 247 22.00 -2.35 34.52
CA THR A 247 20.79 -2.84 35.19
C THR A 247 21.00 -2.91 36.71
N ALA A 248 19.91 -3.06 37.47
CA ALA A 248 19.96 -3.10 38.94
C ALA A 248 20.84 -4.23 39.51
N ASN A 249 21.02 -5.34 38.78
CA ASN A 249 21.90 -6.44 39.18
C ASN A 249 23.37 -6.24 38.76
N GLY A 250 23.70 -5.12 38.13
CA GLY A 250 25.04 -4.77 37.68
C GLY A 250 25.41 -5.24 36.27
N ALA A 251 24.52 -5.93 35.56
CA ALA A 251 24.77 -6.31 34.16
C ALA A 251 24.76 -5.08 33.25
N SER A 252 25.67 -5.07 32.29
CA SER A 252 25.98 -3.95 31.39
C SER A 252 25.64 -4.32 29.95
N TYR A 253 24.83 -3.50 29.29
CA TYR A 253 24.42 -3.67 27.90
C TYR A 253 24.92 -2.47 27.08
N PRO A 254 25.80 -2.68 26.08
CA PRO A 254 26.28 -1.59 25.25
C PRO A 254 25.13 -0.94 24.48
N MET A 255 25.23 0.37 24.27
CA MET A 255 24.27 1.12 23.46
C MET A 255 24.89 1.52 22.14
N SER A 256 24.07 1.48 21.09
CA SER A 256 24.41 1.96 19.75
C SER A 256 23.70 3.29 19.48
N ALA A 257 24.39 4.22 18.84
CA ALA A 257 23.86 5.51 18.46
C ALA A 257 23.16 5.44 17.08
N ASP A 258 22.16 6.28 16.84
CA ASP A 258 21.59 6.44 15.50
C ASP A 258 22.58 7.14 14.53
N THR A 259 22.27 7.12 13.23
CA THR A 259 23.13 7.69 12.17
C THR A 259 23.32 9.20 12.28
N THR A 260 22.46 9.91 13.02
CA THR A 260 22.59 11.35 13.26
C THR A 260 23.36 11.65 14.55
N SER A 261 23.60 10.64 15.37
CA SER A 261 24.23 10.72 16.69
C SER A 261 25.67 10.22 16.70
N SER A 262 26.20 9.77 15.56
CA SER A 262 27.63 9.50 15.33
C SER A 262 28.35 10.73 14.74
N ASP A 263 29.67 10.83 14.96
CA ASP A 263 30.56 11.85 14.36
C ASP A 263 30.05 13.29 14.52
N TYR A 264 29.37 13.54 15.62
CA TYR A 264 28.67 14.80 15.84
C TYR A 264 29.64 15.95 16.15
N LYS A 265 29.18 17.16 15.84
CA LYS A 265 29.86 18.43 16.14
C LYS A 265 28.89 19.36 16.85
N ILE A 266 29.28 19.88 18.02
CA ILE A 266 28.49 20.80 18.83
C ILE A 266 29.28 22.10 18.99
N GLN A 267 28.74 23.19 18.45
CA GLN A 267 29.35 24.51 18.53
C GLN A 267 29.40 25.01 19.99
N PRO A 268 30.29 25.97 20.33
CA PRO A 268 30.27 26.61 21.63
C PRO A 268 28.88 27.14 22.00
N GLN A 269 28.43 26.85 23.22
CA GLN A 269 27.09 27.19 23.77
C GLN A 269 25.90 26.49 23.11
N ASP A 270 26.12 25.64 22.11
CA ASP A 270 25.08 24.86 21.43
C ASP A 270 24.82 23.52 22.13
N ASN A 271 23.75 22.83 21.76
CA ASN A 271 23.41 21.50 22.28
C ASN A 271 22.95 20.53 21.18
N LYS A 272 23.15 19.24 21.42
CA LYS A 272 22.66 18.17 20.57
C LYS A 272 22.10 17.03 21.42
N THR A 273 21.03 16.40 20.95
CA THR A 273 20.52 15.17 21.57
C THR A 273 21.09 13.98 20.81
N LEU A 274 21.78 13.09 21.52
CA LEU A 274 22.20 11.80 21.00
C LEU A 274 21.10 10.78 21.29
N ASN A 275 20.67 10.06 20.26
CA ASN A 275 19.70 8.98 20.38
C ASN A 275 20.44 7.65 20.46
N LEU A 276 20.29 6.97 21.60
CA LEU A 276 21.00 5.74 21.94
C LEU A 276 20.00 4.60 22.13
N MET A 277 20.32 3.40 21.67
CA MET A 277 19.49 2.20 21.86
C MET A 277 20.32 1.03 22.40
N ALA A 278 19.74 0.23 23.31
CA ALA A 278 20.30 -1.04 23.75
C ALA A 278 19.27 -2.18 23.57
N GLU A 279 19.74 -3.37 23.23
CA GLU A 279 18.96 -4.61 23.29
C GLU A 279 19.22 -5.30 24.63
N ILE A 280 18.15 -5.55 25.41
CA ILE A 280 18.23 -6.18 26.72
C ILE A 280 17.31 -7.40 26.73
N PRO A 281 17.76 -8.61 27.08
CA PRO A 281 16.88 -9.80 27.09
C PRO A 281 15.60 -9.58 27.90
N LYS A 282 14.47 -10.08 27.39
CA LYS A 282 13.13 -9.96 28.02
C LYS A 282 13.09 -10.42 29.48
N SER A 283 13.93 -11.38 29.84
CA SER A 283 14.05 -11.94 31.20
C SER A 283 14.58 -10.93 32.23
N ILE A 284 15.17 -9.81 31.79
CA ILE A 284 15.78 -8.80 32.64
C ILE A 284 14.76 -7.70 32.98
N LYS A 285 14.63 -7.39 34.27
CA LYS A 285 13.73 -6.33 34.76
C LYS A 285 14.31 -4.95 34.42
N LEU A 286 13.49 -4.08 33.82
CA LEU A 286 13.85 -2.71 33.43
C LEU A 286 13.65 -1.67 34.55
N THR A 287 13.89 -2.06 35.80
CA THR A 287 13.75 -1.19 36.98
C THR A 287 15.11 -0.68 37.43
N ASN A 288 15.18 0.60 37.84
CA ASN A 288 16.42 1.23 38.33
C ASN A 288 17.58 1.12 37.33
N LEU A 289 17.32 1.38 36.04
CA LEU A 289 18.37 1.40 35.02
C LEU A 289 19.24 2.65 35.16
N GLU A 290 20.51 2.53 34.82
CA GLU A 290 21.47 3.63 34.80
C GLU A 290 22.17 3.70 33.44
N LEU A 291 22.32 4.90 32.90
CA LEU A 291 23.19 5.17 31.75
C LEU A 291 24.61 5.45 32.26
N GLN A 292 25.59 4.65 31.83
CA GLN A 292 27.01 4.88 32.08
C GLN A 292 27.72 5.40 30.82
N LEU A 293 28.51 6.45 31.01
CA LEU A 293 29.38 7.01 29.98
C LEU A 293 30.81 6.54 30.26
N ILE A 294 31.42 5.90 29.27
CA ILE A 294 32.73 5.26 29.37
C ILE A 294 33.68 5.91 28.38
N GLN A 295 34.79 6.41 28.88
CA GLN A 295 35.89 6.95 28.08
C GLN A 295 37.04 5.94 28.04
N GLU A 296 37.56 5.65 26.86
CA GLU A 296 38.78 4.87 26.71
C GLU A 296 40.01 5.76 26.93
N ASP A 297 40.95 5.30 27.75
CA ASP A 297 42.28 5.88 27.85
C ASP A 297 43.21 5.14 26.89
N GLU A 298 43.42 5.70 25.69
CA GLU A 298 44.15 5.06 24.59
C GLU A 298 45.55 4.55 24.98
N THR A 299 46.23 5.23 25.92
CA THR A 299 47.59 4.85 26.33
C THR A 299 47.57 3.65 27.28
N SER A 300 46.61 3.60 28.20
CA SER A 300 46.48 2.48 29.16
C SER A 300 45.56 1.36 28.66
N LYS A 301 44.83 1.59 27.56
CA LYS A 301 43.76 0.73 27.01
C LYS A 301 42.68 0.37 28.04
N LEU A 302 42.49 1.24 29.03
CA LEU A 302 41.46 1.06 30.07
C LEU A 302 40.16 1.78 29.68
N ASN A 303 39.03 1.11 29.89
CA ASN A 303 37.71 1.71 29.81
C ASN A 303 37.35 2.32 31.17
N LEU A 304 37.19 3.65 31.21
CA LEU A 304 37.03 4.41 32.45
C LEU A 304 35.64 5.05 32.52
N PRO A 305 34.84 4.77 33.56
CA PRO A 305 33.53 5.40 33.72
C PRO A 305 33.71 6.86 34.14
N ILE A 306 33.15 7.79 33.36
CA ILE A 306 33.24 9.24 33.62
C ILE A 306 31.95 9.82 34.20
N ALA A 307 30.81 9.20 33.92
CA ALA A 307 29.52 9.58 34.48
C ALA A 307 28.57 8.39 34.56
N THR A 308 27.67 8.42 35.54
CA THR A 308 26.52 7.52 35.66
C THR A 308 25.29 8.38 35.88
N MET A 309 24.20 8.11 35.16
CA MET A 309 22.95 8.87 35.20
C MET A 309 21.80 7.90 35.41
N GLN A 310 20.92 8.18 36.38
CA GLN A 310 19.72 7.38 36.58
C GLN A 310 18.79 7.58 35.40
N LEU A 311 18.23 6.48 34.91
CA LEU A 311 17.12 6.54 33.97
C LEU A 311 15.82 6.57 34.78
N PRO A 312 14.79 7.29 34.30
CA PRO A 312 13.45 7.13 34.86
C PRO A 312 13.05 5.66 34.88
N ASN A 313 12.17 5.24 35.80
CA ASN A 313 11.59 3.92 35.68
C ASN A 313 10.90 3.79 34.33
N ALA A 314 11.06 2.62 33.68
CA ALA A 314 10.34 2.31 32.45
C ALA A 314 8.86 2.31 32.78
N THR A 315 8.21 3.45 32.55
CA THR A 315 6.75 3.47 32.47
C THR A 315 6.40 2.67 31.24
N SER A 316 5.41 1.80 31.34
CA SER A 316 4.89 0.99 30.22
C SER A 316 4.18 1.86 29.17
N GLN A 317 4.70 3.05 28.89
CA GLN A 317 4.23 3.92 27.82
C GLN A 317 4.75 3.33 26.51
N SER A 318 3.81 2.78 25.74
CA SER A 318 4.08 2.32 24.39
C SER A 318 4.73 3.45 23.59
N LEU A 319 5.88 3.16 22.97
CA LEU A 319 6.50 4.04 21.97
C LEU A 319 5.62 4.21 20.71
N ALA A 320 4.56 3.42 20.59
CA ALA A 320 3.65 3.47 19.48
C ALA A 320 2.81 4.74 19.51
N VAL A 321 3.02 5.58 18.50
CA VAL A 321 2.15 6.72 18.21
C VAL A 321 0.77 6.19 17.87
N GLN A 322 -0.25 6.74 18.54
CA GLN A 322 -1.62 6.30 18.36
C GLN A 322 -2.13 6.61 16.93
N PRO A 323 -3.12 5.86 16.41
CA PRO A 323 -3.67 6.11 15.09
C PRO A 323 -4.12 7.56 14.93
N ASN A 324 -3.95 8.12 13.73
CA ASN A 324 -4.29 9.51 13.38
C ASN A 324 -3.51 10.62 14.14
N ILE A 325 -2.52 10.28 14.95
CA ILE A 325 -1.65 11.26 15.62
C ILE A 325 -0.35 11.43 14.82
N GLU A 326 0.04 12.68 14.60
CA GLU A 326 1.26 13.02 13.86
C GLU A 326 2.52 12.90 14.74
N LYS A 327 3.51 12.16 14.24
CA LYS A 327 4.88 12.16 14.74
C LYS A 327 5.74 13.04 13.87
N PHE A 328 6.48 13.96 14.47
CA PHE A 328 7.44 14.77 13.73
C PHE A 328 8.82 14.12 13.73
N ILE A 329 9.47 14.09 12.56
CA ILE A 329 10.81 13.54 12.37
C ILE A 329 11.67 14.61 11.71
N ALA A 330 12.79 14.93 12.36
CA ALA A 330 13.80 15.83 11.82
C ALA A 330 14.72 15.05 10.88
N LEU A 331 15.04 15.64 9.73
CA LEU A 331 15.92 15.13 8.69
C LEU A 331 17.00 16.18 8.42
N GLY A 332 18.15 15.77 7.87
CA GLY A 332 19.21 16.72 7.49
C GLY A 332 18.72 17.80 6.51
N SER A 333 17.74 17.47 5.66
CA SER A 333 17.14 18.39 4.69
C SER A 333 15.90 19.15 5.20
N GLY A 334 15.40 18.89 6.42
CA GLY A 334 14.20 19.56 6.94
C GLY A 334 13.42 18.75 7.98
N LYS A 335 12.08 18.84 7.98
CA LYS A 335 11.22 18.19 8.98
C LYS A 335 9.94 17.66 8.35
N ILE A 336 9.63 16.40 8.63
CA ILE A 336 8.39 15.75 8.19
C ILE A 336 7.45 15.45 9.36
N ALA A 337 6.15 15.43 9.09
CA ALA A 337 5.14 14.82 9.94
C ALA A 337 4.70 13.49 9.33
N VAL A 338 4.58 12.45 10.15
CA VAL A 338 4.13 11.12 9.70
C VAL A 338 3.03 10.57 10.61
N LYS A 339 2.10 9.81 10.04
CA LYS A 339 1.00 9.17 10.80
C LYS A 339 0.48 7.93 10.07
N VAL A 340 -0.09 6.99 10.83
CA VAL A 340 -0.98 5.93 10.31
C VAL A 340 -2.41 6.45 10.34
N SER A 341 -3.09 6.51 9.20
CA SER A 341 -4.46 7.04 9.07
C SER A 341 -5.51 5.96 8.82
N GLY A 342 -5.11 4.72 8.57
CA GLY A 342 -6.05 3.63 8.35
C GLY A 342 -5.35 2.31 8.10
N VAL A 343 -6.12 1.24 8.22
CA VAL A 343 -5.70 -0.11 7.91
C VAL A 343 -6.87 -0.87 7.32
N THR A 344 -6.59 -1.68 6.31
CA THR A 344 -7.56 -2.58 5.69
C THR A 344 -6.99 -3.99 5.75
N LEU A 345 -7.76 -4.94 6.27
CA LEU A 345 -7.38 -6.36 6.28
C LEU A 345 -8.29 -7.11 5.31
N LEU A 346 -7.71 -7.65 4.26
CA LEU A 346 -8.39 -8.50 3.31
C LEU A 346 -8.14 -9.96 3.70
N GLN A 347 -9.19 -10.66 4.10
CA GLN A 347 -9.06 -12.04 4.53
C GLN A 347 -8.86 -13.00 3.34
N SER A 348 -8.10 -14.05 3.61
CA SER A 348 -7.73 -15.12 2.68
C SER A 348 -7.52 -16.42 3.44
N PHE A 349 -7.48 -17.53 2.72
CA PHE A 349 -7.30 -18.86 3.28
C PHE A 349 -5.92 -19.05 3.91
N ASP A 350 -4.84 -18.71 3.18
CA ASP A 350 -3.47 -18.94 3.65
C ASP A 350 -2.83 -17.69 4.26
N GLU A 351 -2.97 -16.55 3.58
CA GLU A 351 -2.33 -15.29 3.96
C GLU A 351 -3.27 -14.11 3.78
N HIS A 352 -3.63 -13.46 4.88
CA HIS A 352 -4.38 -12.22 4.84
C HIS A 352 -3.52 -11.09 4.29
N SER A 353 -4.08 -10.24 3.42
CA SER A 353 -3.40 -9.03 2.96
C SER A 353 -3.77 -7.88 3.88
N LEU A 354 -2.79 -7.28 4.55
CA LEU A 354 -2.97 -6.10 5.38
C LEU A 354 -2.39 -4.89 4.65
N SER A 355 -3.22 -3.91 4.34
CA SER A 355 -2.83 -2.65 3.69
C SER A 355 -2.91 -1.51 4.69
N ILE A 356 -1.78 -0.86 4.99
CA ILE A 356 -1.67 0.21 6.00
C ILE A 356 -1.50 1.56 5.30
N ARG A 357 -2.41 2.50 5.55
CA ARG A 357 -2.32 3.87 5.02
C ARG A 357 -1.38 4.70 5.88
N PHE A 358 -0.20 5.01 5.33
CA PHE A 358 0.84 5.79 5.98
C PHE A 358 1.02 7.14 5.29
N ASN A 359 0.89 8.23 6.03
CA ASN A 359 0.99 9.58 5.51
C ASN A 359 2.34 10.21 5.87
N PHE A 360 2.90 10.99 4.94
CA PHE A 360 4.06 11.84 5.15
C PHE A 360 3.71 13.25 4.68
N ARG A 361 3.99 14.27 5.50
CA ARG A 361 3.83 15.67 5.14
C ARG A 361 5.11 16.44 5.38
N ASN A 362 5.56 17.21 4.38
CA ASN A 362 6.62 18.19 4.58
C ASN A 362 6.09 19.35 5.44
N THR A 363 6.77 19.65 6.55
CA THR A 363 6.34 20.71 7.48
C THR A 363 7.16 22.00 7.32
N THR A 364 8.00 22.05 6.28
CA THR A 364 8.92 23.16 6.02
C THR A 364 8.56 23.89 4.72
N GLY A 365 9.08 25.11 4.57
CA GLY A 365 8.93 25.91 3.35
C GLY A 365 9.92 25.57 2.23
N THR A 366 10.72 24.52 2.40
CA THR A 366 11.74 24.05 1.45
C THR A 366 11.49 22.58 1.11
N THR A 367 12.08 22.08 0.02
CA THR A 367 12.01 20.66 -0.32
C THR A 367 12.68 19.80 0.75
N VAL A 368 12.16 18.59 0.95
CA VAL A 368 12.71 17.63 1.93
C VAL A 368 12.93 16.29 1.23
N ILE A 369 14.11 15.69 1.46
CA ILE A 369 14.49 14.39 0.92
C ILE A 369 14.19 13.32 1.97
N ILE A 370 13.31 12.38 1.64
CA ILE A 370 12.97 11.25 2.50
C ILE A 370 14.01 10.13 2.28
N PRO A 371 14.67 9.63 3.34
CA PRO A 371 15.54 8.46 3.22
C PRO A 371 14.73 7.19 2.94
N LYS A 372 15.40 6.15 2.42
CA LYS A 372 14.79 4.84 2.20
C LYS A 372 14.50 4.12 3.53
N TYR A 373 13.37 4.43 4.15
CA TYR A 373 12.91 3.76 5.36
C TYR A 373 12.57 2.29 5.07
N GLN A 374 12.91 1.43 6.03
CA GLN A 374 12.48 0.03 6.04
C GLN A 374 11.25 -0.10 6.92
N PHE A 375 10.20 -0.73 6.39
CA PHE A 375 8.95 -0.94 7.12
C PHE A 375 8.84 -2.40 7.53
N GLN A 376 8.32 -2.65 8.73
CA GLN A 376 7.98 -3.99 9.21
C GLN A 376 6.71 -3.93 10.06
N LEU A 377 5.85 -4.93 9.94
CA LEU A 377 4.74 -5.15 10.84
C LEU A 377 5.20 -6.03 12.00
N GLN A 378 4.93 -5.62 13.23
CA GLN A 378 5.15 -6.44 14.41
C GLN A 378 3.82 -6.80 15.07
N THR A 379 3.53 -8.09 15.20
CA THR A 379 2.29 -8.56 15.85
C THR A 379 2.46 -8.63 17.37
N LYS A 380 1.35 -8.71 18.10
CA LYS A 380 1.36 -8.83 19.57
C LYS A 380 2.13 -10.07 20.04
N ASP A 381 2.05 -11.15 19.26
CA ASP A 381 2.71 -12.43 19.55
C ASP A 381 4.22 -12.41 19.23
N GLY A 382 4.72 -11.31 18.68
CA GLY A 382 6.16 -11.06 18.47
C GLY A 382 6.67 -11.40 17.07
N TYR A 383 5.82 -11.83 16.15
CA TYR A 383 6.21 -12.03 14.75
C TYR A 383 6.58 -10.69 14.09
N ARG A 384 7.61 -10.71 13.26
CA ARG A 384 8.08 -9.56 12.48
C ARG A 384 7.94 -9.89 11.00
N LEU A 385 7.08 -9.15 10.31
CA LEU A 385 6.79 -9.34 8.90
C LEU A 385 7.36 -8.12 8.13
N PRO A 386 8.39 -8.29 7.31
CA PRO A 386 8.96 -7.19 6.54
C PRO A 386 7.94 -6.69 5.50
N ILE A 387 7.93 -5.38 5.28
CA ILE A 387 7.11 -4.74 4.25
C ILE A 387 8.06 -4.25 3.15
N THR A 388 7.95 -4.86 1.98
CA THR A 388 8.73 -4.44 0.81
C THR A 388 8.06 -3.22 0.18
N THR A 389 8.79 -2.10 0.08
CA THR A 389 8.34 -0.92 -0.65
C THR A 389 9.20 -0.74 -1.90
N GLN A 390 8.61 -0.36 -3.02
CA GLN A 390 9.35 -0.02 -4.25
C GLN A 390 9.57 1.50 -4.38
N VAL A 391 9.55 2.22 -3.26
CA VAL A 391 9.74 3.68 -3.25
C VAL A 391 11.17 3.99 -3.74
N PRO A 392 11.33 4.92 -4.70
CA PRO A 392 12.64 5.33 -5.18
C PRO A 392 13.54 5.82 -4.03
N ASP A 393 14.85 5.63 -4.19
CA ASP A 393 15.82 6.17 -3.25
C ASP A 393 15.73 7.71 -3.24
N ASN A 394 15.77 8.31 -2.05
CA ASN A 394 15.75 9.77 -1.85
C ASN A 394 14.50 10.47 -2.42
N TYR A 395 13.32 9.91 -2.16
CA TYR A 395 12.03 10.50 -2.54
C TYR A 395 11.92 11.96 -2.06
N VAL A 396 11.63 12.90 -2.98
CA VAL A 396 11.55 14.34 -2.68
C VAL A 396 10.10 14.73 -2.39
N LEU A 397 9.88 15.45 -1.30
CA LEU A 397 8.62 16.13 -0.99
C LEU A 397 8.76 17.64 -1.19
N GLU A 398 7.83 18.21 -1.94
CA GLU A 398 7.70 19.66 -2.13
C GLU A 398 7.28 20.36 -0.82
N PRO A 399 7.49 21.68 -0.69
CA PRO A 399 7.05 22.44 0.47
C PRO A 399 5.58 22.20 0.78
N LEU A 400 5.27 21.86 2.03
CA LEU A 400 3.91 21.59 2.53
C LEU A 400 3.15 20.43 1.86
N GLU A 401 3.79 19.65 0.98
CA GLU A 401 3.18 18.50 0.32
C GLU A 401 2.86 17.39 1.33
N GLU A 402 1.65 16.83 1.25
CA GLU A 402 1.23 15.62 1.97
C GLU A 402 1.00 14.48 0.97
N LYS A 403 1.65 13.34 1.20
CA LYS A 403 1.48 12.13 0.39
C LYS A 403 1.05 10.95 1.25
N THR A 404 0.18 10.12 0.71
CA THR A 404 -0.25 8.85 1.30
C THR A 404 0.47 7.71 0.59
N MET A 405 0.96 6.74 1.35
CA MET A 405 1.53 5.49 0.87
C MET A 405 0.75 4.34 1.49
N ASN A 406 0.35 3.37 0.69
CA ASN A 406 -0.22 2.13 1.22
C ASN A 406 0.90 1.09 1.34
N LEU A 407 1.10 0.61 2.56
CA LEU A 407 2.08 -0.39 2.90
C LEU A 407 1.39 -1.76 2.98
N SER A 408 1.62 -2.60 1.98
CA SER A 408 1.02 -3.94 1.88
C SER A 408 1.90 -5.00 2.53
N VAL A 409 1.32 -5.82 3.40
CA VAL A 409 2.02 -6.91 4.07
C VAL A 409 1.16 -8.18 4.08
N SER A 410 1.77 -9.30 3.70
CA SER A 410 1.13 -10.62 3.80
C SER A 410 1.25 -11.13 5.23
N VAL A 411 0.12 -11.42 5.86
CA VAL A 411 0.03 -11.95 7.23
C VAL A 411 -0.48 -13.38 7.16
N PRO A 412 0.31 -14.39 7.57
CA PRO A 412 -0.16 -15.77 7.61
C PRO A 412 -1.45 -15.93 8.42
N ALA A 413 -2.37 -16.78 7.99
CA ALA A 413 -3.70 -16.94 8.60
C ALA A 413 -3.66 -17.40 10.08
N ASN A 414 -2.56 -18.03 10.50
CA ASN A 414 -2.32 -18.44 11.88
C ASN A 414 -1.73 -17.31 12.77
N VAL A 415 -1.44 -16.14 12.21
CA VAL A 415 -0.85 -15.01 12.92
C VAL A 415 -1.91 -13.93 13.16
N ASN A 416 -2.09 -13.52 14.42
CA ASN A 416 -3.05 -12.50 14.77
C ASN A 416 -2.50 -11.08 14.52
N ALA A 417 -3.13 -10.35 13.59
CA ALA A 417 -2.77 -8.95 13.27
C ALA A 417 -3.40 -7.90 14.22
N GLN A 418 -4.24 -8.31 15.18
CA GLN A 418 -4.89 -7.40 16.11
C GLN A 418 -3.87 -6.76 17.06
N ASN A 419 -3.94 -5.44 17.22
CA ASN A 419 -2.98 -4.64 17.98
C ASN A 419 -1.53 -4.72 17.47
N ALA A 420 -1.34 -5.12 16.20
CA ALA A 420 -0.04 -5.04 15.57
C ALA A 420 0.44 -3.58 15.48
N GLN A 421 1.75 -3.41 15.38
CA GLN A 421 2.42 -2.11 15.30
C GLN A 421 3.22 -2.03 14.02
N LEU A 422 3.14 -0.90 13.33
CA LEU A 422 4.00 -0.59 12.21
C LEU A 422 5.30 0.03 12.73
N PHE A 423 6.42 -0.56 12.35
CA PHE A 423 7.75 -0.04 12.61
C PHE A 423 8.29 0.58 11.32
N MET A 424 8.75 1.81 11.43
CA MET A 424 9.46 2.54 10.39
C MET A 424 10.89 2.74 10.85
N ASN A 425 11.81 2.01 10.25
CA ASN A 425 13.20 1.99 10.68
C ASN A 425 14.12 2.70 9.67
N LEU A 426 15.17 3.33 10.18
CA LEU A 426 16.23 3.94 9.38
C LEU A 426 17.01 2.86 8.62
N PRO A 427 17.52 3.18 7.41
CA PRO A 427 18.40 2.26 6.69
C PRO A 427 19.64 1.94 7.54
N VAL A 428 20.04 0.66 7.54
CA VAL A 428 21.25 0.21 8.23
C VAL A 428 22.47 0.75 7.47
N ALA A 429 23.43 1.34 8.18
CA ALA A 429 24.65 1.84 7.55
C ALA A 429 25.51 0.68 7.05
N SER A 430 25.99 0.77 5.81
CA SER A 430 26.71 -0.29 5.08
C SER A 430 27.96 -0.84 5.80
N ASP A 431 28.51 -0.09 6.75
CA ASP A 431 29.75 -0.41 7.48
C ASP A 431 29.52 -0.83 8.95
N SER A 432 28.26 -0.99 9.38
CA SER A 432 27.95 -1.38 10.76
C SER A 432 28.07 -2.90 10.96
N LYS A 433 28.87 -3.31 11.95
CA LYS A 433 28.98 -4.73 12.37
C LYS A 433 27.72 -5.25 13.06
N ASP A 434 26.85 -4.34 13.49
CA ASP A 434 25.57 -4.62 14.13
C ASP A 434 24.45 -4.39 13.10
N ASN A 435 23.73 -5.43 12.70
CA ASN A 435 22.58 -5.38 11.78
C ASN A 435 21.33 -4.68 12.40
N PHE A 436 21.52 -3.78 13.36
CA PHE A 436 20.42 -3.17 14.10
C PHE A 436 19.85 -1.95 13.36
N SER A 437 18.55 -1.98 13.05
CA SER A 437 17.84 -0.91 12.37
C SER A 437 17.04 -0.07 13.37
N TYR A 438 17.39 1.21 13.47
CA TYR A 438 16.81 2.12 14.47
C TYR A 438 15.39 2.57 14.07
N PRO A 439 14.35 2.37 14.90
CA PRO A 439 12.99 2.82 14.59
C PRO A 439 12.89 4.34 14.65
N ALA A 440 12.78 4.98 13.49
CA ALA A 440 12.39 6.39 13.38
C ALA A 440 10.95 6.61 13.91
N GLY A 441 10.09 5.60 13.80
CA GLY A 441 8.74 5.61 14.36
C GLY A 441 8.19 4.21 14.63
N ILE A 442 7.42 4.09 15.72
CA ILE A 442 6.55 2.95 15.99
C ILE A 442 5.14 3.51 16.00
N PHE A 443 4.21 2.87 15.30
CA PHE A 443 2.83 3.34 15.14
C PHE A 443 1.88 2.22 15.48
N ALA A 444 0.90 2.50 16.34
CA ALA A 444 -0.19 1.57 16.60
C ALA A 444 -1.11 1.57 15.38
N LEU A 445 -1.55 0.38 14.97
CA LEU A 445 -2.57 0.28 13.93
C LEU A 445 -3.96 0.54 14.52
N PRO A 446 -4.87 1.21 13.78
CA PRO A 446 -6.26 1.31 14.19
C PRO A 446 -6.91 -0.08 14.20
N GLU A 447 -8.12 -0.17 14.79
CA GLU A 447 -8.86 -1.43 14.81
C GLU A 447 -9.10 -1.96 13.39
N VAL A 448 -8.76 -3.21 13.19
CA VAL A 448 -8.75 -3.86 11.89
C VAL A 448 -10.06 -4.63 11.73
N GLN A 449 -10.89 -4.26 10.75
CA GLN A 449 -12.07 -5.03 10.38
C GLN A 449 -11.75 -5.87 9.13
N PRO A 450 -11.91 -7.20 9.17
CA PRO A 450 -11.65 -8.04 8.02
C PRO A 450 -12.71 -7.81 6.94
N LEU A 451 -12.26 -7.60 5.71
CA LEU A 451 -13.10 -7.51 4.52
C LEU A 451 -12.95 -8.78 3.70
N GLN A 452 -14.09 -9.24 3.18
CA GLN A 452 -14.22 -10.32 2.20
C GLN A 452 -15.30 -9.96 1.17
N ASN A 453 -15.26 -10.62 0.01
CA ASN A 453 -16.28 -10.54 -1.03
C ASN A 453 -16.69 -9.11 -1.35
N MET A 454 -15.73 -8.36 -1.88
CA MET A 454 -15.81 -6.90 -2.01
C MET A 454 -16.55 -6.42 -3.25
N ILE A 455 -17.22 -7.31 -3.98
CA ILE A 455 -18.03 -6.92 -5.15
C ILE A 455 -19.15 -5.98 -4.67
N GLY A 456 -19.27 -4.81 -5.32
CA GLY A 456 -20.21 -3.75 -4.96
C GLY A 456 -19.80 -2.91 -3.75
N GLN A 457 -18.71 -3.25 -3.04
CA GLN A 457 -18.25 -2.48 -1.89
C GLN A 457 -17.34 -1.32 -2.33
N LYS A 458 -17.66 -0.13 -1.81
CA LYS A 458 -16.95 1.11 -2.13
C LYS A 458 -15.83 1.38 -1.12
N GLN A 459 -14.60 1.51 -1.60
CA GLN A 459 -13.45 1.99 -0.85
C GLN A 459 -13.20 3.47 -1.14
N PHE A 460 -12.64 4.21 -0.18
CA PHE A 460 -12.32 5.63 -0.35
C PHE A 460 -10.80 5.85 -0.32
N ILE A 461 -10.30 6.54 -1.34
CA ILE A 461 -8.90 6.90 -1.50
C ILE A 461 -8.76 8.42 -1.39
N GLN A 462 -7.95 8.87 -0.44
CA GLN A 462 -7.61 10.27 -0.28
C GLN A 462 -6.45 10.61 -1.22
N THR A 463 -6.68 11.55 -2.13
CA THR A 463 -5.64 12.14 -2.98
C THR A 463 -5.39 13.60 -2.56
N PRO A 464 -4.26 14.22 -2.97
CA PRO A 464 -4.03 15.65 -2.75
C PRO A 464 -5.15 16.54 -3.32
N ASN A 465 -5.83 16.07 -4.37
CA ASN A 465 -6.81 16.84 -5.13
C ASN A 465 -8.28 16.53 -4.75
N GLY A 466 -8.52 15.58 -3.84
CA GLY A 466 -9.86 15.21 -3.38
C GLY A 466 -10.00 13.74 -3.00
N ILE A 467 -11.24 13.31 -2.77
CA ILE A 467 -11.56 11.93 -2.37
C ILE A 467 -12.14 11.20 -3.58
N LEU A 468 -11.52 10.06 -3.90
CA LEU A 468 -12.01 9.13 -4.90
C LEU A 468 -12.72 7.97 -4.20
N GLY A 469 -13.86 7.56 -4.74
CA GLY A 469 -14.47 6.28 -4.42
C GLY A 469 -14.06 5.24 -5.45
N VAL A 470 -13.72 4.04 -5.02
CA VAL A 470 -13.32 2.94 -5.90
C VAL A 470 -14.12 1.69 -5.53
N THR A 471 -14.79 1.10 -6.51
CA THR A 471 -15.71 -0.03 -6.31
C THR A 471 -15.33 -1.17 -7.25
N LEU A 472 -15.18 -2.38 -6.73
CA LEU A 472 -15.12 -3.58 -7.57
C LEU A 472 -16.54 -3.89 -8.05
N SER A 473 -16.87 -3.52 -9.27
CA SER A 473 -18.25 -3.53 -9.78
C SER A 473 -18.68 -4.92 -10.23
N SER A 474 -17.80 -5.68 -10.89
CA SER A 474 -18.08 -7.05 -11.30
C SER A 474 -16.80 -7.85 -11.53
N ILE A 475 -16.93 -9.18 -11.46
CA ILE A 475 -15.92 -10.12 -11.91
C ILE A 475 -16.60 -11.07 -12.89
N GLN A 476 -15.98 -11.31 -14.04
CA GLN A 476 -16.47 -12.20 -15.09
C GLN A 476 -15.40 -13.22 -15.45
N ARG A 477 -15.82 -14.47 -15.65
CA ARG A 477 -15.03 -15.50 -16.30
C ARG A 477 -15.57 -15.73 -17.71
N LEU A 478 -14.76 -15.46 -18.72
CA LEU A 478 -15.18 -15.31 -20.10
C LEU A 478 -14.45 -16.32 -20.99
N PRO A 479 -15.13 -17.06 -21.87
CA PRO A 479 -14.45 -17.99 -22.77
C PRO A 479 -13.52 -17.29 -23.77
N TRP A 480 -12.32 -17.84 -23.99
CA TRP A 480 -11.39 -17.43 -25.05
C TRP A 480 -10.69 -18.62 -25.74
N SER A 481 -9.98 -18.37 -26.84
CA SER A 481 -9.45 -19.43 -27.73
C SER A 481 -8.49 -20.42 -27.07
N ASP A 482 -7.74 -19.97 -26.06
CA ASP A 482 -6.62 -20.66 -25.43
C ASP A 482 -6.69 -20.57 -23.90
N GLY A 483 -7.92 -20.51 -23.37
CA GLY A 483 -8.21 -20.44 -21.94
C GLY A 483 -9.41 -19.54 -21.66
N ASP A 484 -9.53 -19.08 -20.42
CA ASP A 484 -10.57 -18.15 -20.00
C ASP A 484 -9.99 -16.78 -19.64
N LEU A 485 -10.78 -15.77 -20.00
CA LEU A 485 -10.86 -14.39 -19.55
C LEU A 485 -11.22 -14.23 -18.08
N VAL A 486 -10.34 -13.93 -17.12
CA VAL A 486 -10.81 -13.41 -15.82
C VAL A 486 -10.73 -11.89 -15.84
N SER A 487 -11.89 -11.24 -15.92
CA SER A 487 -12.02 -9.77 -16.02
C SER A 487 -12.66 -9.20 -14.76
N ALA A 488 -12.00 -8.22 -14.14
CA ALA A 488 -12.52 -7.46 -13.02
C ALA A 488 -12.80 -6.01 -13.44
N LYS A 489 -14.06 -5.58 -13.37
CA LYS A 489 -14.48 -4.19 -13.61
C LYS A 489 -14.37 -3.40 -12.32
N ILE A 490 -13.62 -2.29 -12.34
CA ILE A 490 -13.46 -1.40 -11.21
C ILE A 490 -13.92 0.01 -11.61
N THR A 491 -14.90 0.54 -10.90
CA THR A 491 -15.42 1.89 -11.12
C THR A 491 -14.76 2.87 -10.16
N ILE A 492 -14.11 3.89 -10.71
CA ILE A 492 -13.48 4.98 -9.97
C ILE A 492 -14.37 6.23 -10.12
N ASN A 493 -14.89 6.74 -9.02
CA ASN A 493 -15.78 7.89 -9.01
C ASN A 493 -15.18 9.05 -8.21
N ASN A 494 -15.23 10.26 -8.78
CA ASN A 494 -14.81 11.46 -8.07
C ASN A 494 -15.94 11.95 -7.18
N THR A 495 -15.80 11.81 -5.86
CA THR A 495 -16.80 12.31 -4.89
C THR A 495 -16.62 13.79 -4.53
N GLY A 496 -15.55 14.41 -5.04
CA GLY A 496 -15.23 15.81 -4.79
C GLY A 496 -15.93 16.77 -5.74
N PHE A 497 -15.70 18.05 -5.49
CA PHE A 497 -16.24 19.18 -6.24
C PHE A 497 -15.26 19.77 -7.27
N LYS A 498 -14.06 19.17 -7.40
CA LYS A 498 -13.00 19.60 -8.34
C LYS A 498 -12.63 18.47 -9.28
N THR A 499 -12.17 18.79 -10.48
CA THR A 499 -11.58 17.82 -11.40
C THR A 499 -10.29 17.25 -10.80
N ILE A 500 -10.12 15.93 -10.87
CA ILE A 500 -8.95 15.20 -10.36
C ILE A 500 -8.25 14.53 -11.55
N LEU A 501 -6.91 14.60 -11.58
CA LEU A 501 -6.10 13.75 -12.43
C LEU A 501 -5.81 12.44 -11.69
N LEU A 502 -6.23 11.32 -12.27
CA LEU A 502 -5.88 9.99 -11.80
C LEU A 502 -4.38 9.73 -11.99
N PRO A 503 -3.72 9.08 -11.03
CA PRO A 503 -2.34 8.63 -11.22
C PRO A 503 -2.26 7.61 -12.36
N GLU A 504 -1.05 7.37 -12.86
CA GLU A 504 -0.85 6.26 -13.80
C GLU A 504 -0.98 4.94 -13.04
N LEU A 505 -1.95 4.11 -13.46
CA LEU A 505 -2.30 2.87 -12.80
C LEU A 505 -1.87 1.64 -13.61
N SER A 506 -1.70 0.52 -12.92
CA SER A 506 -1.55 -0.82 -13.50
C SER A 506 -2.33 -1.83 -12.66
N GLY A 507 -2.63 -2.99 -13.23
CA GLY A 507 -3.37 -4.06 -12.56
C GLY A 507 -2.48 -5.22 -12.14
N GLN A 508 -2.78 -5.83 -11.00
CA GLN A 508 -2.17 -7.08 -10.55
C GLN A 508 -3.26 -8.04 -10.06
N VAL A 509 -3.10 -9.33 -10.37
CA VAL A 509 -4.03 -10.38 -9.94
C VAL A 509 -3.27 -11.45 -9.15
N LYS A 510 -3.87 -11.92 -8.06
CA LYS A 510 -3.46 -13.11 -7.29
C LYS A 510 -4.58 -14.15 -7.30
N LEU A 511 -4.28 -15.40 -7.66
CA LEU A 511 -5.20 -16.54 -7.60
C LEU A 511 -4.67 -17.53 -6.56
N ASP A 512 -5.44 -17.87 -5.52
CA ASP A 512 -5.05 -18.84 -4.47
C ASP A 512 -3.58 -18.66 -3.98
N SER A 513 -3.16 -17.40 -3.78
CA SER A 513 -1.79 -17.00 -3.41
C SER A 513 -0.72 -16.93 -4.53
N ALA A 514 -1.01 -17.33 -5.76
CA ALA A 514 -0.11 -17.15 -6.90
C ALA A 514 -0.29 -15.77 -7.56
N ILE A 515 0.78 -14.96 -7.62
CA ILE A 515 0.77 -13.64 -8.30
C ILE A 515 0.97 -13.84 -9.81
N LEU A 516 0.10 -13.24 -10.62
CA LEU A 516 0.14 -13.27 -12.09
C LEU A 516 0.72 -11.96 -12.64
N THR A 517 1.99 -11.97 -13.06
CA THR A 517 2.70 -10.75 -13.51
C THR A 517 2.81 -10.60 -15.03
N SER A 518 2.78 -11.68 -15.81
CA SER A 518 2.98 -11.63 -17.28
C SER A 518 1.70 -11.76 -18.12
N SER A 519 0.56 -12.04 -17.49
CA SER A 519 -0.71 -12.34 -18.15
C SER A 519 -1.82 -11.33 -17.86
N THR A 520 -1.50 -10.22 -17.19
CA THR A 520 -2.48 -9.26 -16.67
C THR A 520 -2.42 -7.94 -17.44
N ASN A 521 -3.51 -7.61 -18.12
CA ASN A 521 -3.69 -6.34 -18.83
C ASN A 521 -4.51 -5.38 -17.98
N PHE A 522 -4.15 -4.09 -18.03
CA PHE A 522 -4.93 -3.01 -17.43
C PHE A 522 -5.56 -2.18 -18.54
N ILE A 523 -6.89 -2.22 -18.63
CA ILE A 523 -7.67 -1.58 -19.69
C ILE A 523 -8.35 -0.34 -19.12
N THR A 524 -8.21 0.79 -19.79
CA THR A 524 -8.97 2.00 -19.48
C THR A 524 -10.02 2.26 -20.56
N SER A 525 -11.22 2.69 -20.15
CA SER A 525 -12.25 3.12 -21.11
C SER A 525 -11.96 4.50 -21.72
N GLN A 526 -11.13 5.30 -21.05
CA GLN A 526 -10.75 6.66 -21.45
C GLN A 526 -9.25 6.80 -21.64
N SER A 527 -8.84 7.65 -22.58
CA SER A 527 -7.43 7.93 -22.90
C SER A 527 -6.79 8.96 -21.97
N VAL A 528 -7.60 9.77 -21.28
CA VAL A 528 -7.13 10.84 -20.38
C VAL A 528 -7.55 10.51 -18.95
N GLY A 529 -6.61 10.55 -18.00
CA GLY A 529 -6.88 10.29 -16.57
C GLY A 529 -7.65 11.39 -15.84
N LEU A 530 -8.33 12.32 -16.55
CA LEU A 530 -9.07 13.41 -15.93
C LEU A 530 -10.47 12.96 -15.54
N LEU A 531 -10.86 13.22 -14.30
CA LEU A 531 -12.16 12.88 -13.75
C LEU A 531 -12.81 14.11 -13.13
N GLY A 532 -13.89 14.59 -13.76
CA GLY A 532 -14.66 15.75 -13.30
C GLY A 532 -15.38 15.51 -11.96
N PRO A 533 -15.98 16.55 -11.36
CA PRO A 533 -16.79 16.41 -10.14
C PRO A 533 -17.98 15.46 -10.34
N ASN A 534 -18.21 14.55 -9.41
CA ASN A 534 -19.31 13.55 -9.44
C ASN A 534 -19.36 12.64 -10.67
N THR A 535 -18.30 12.61 -11.49
CA THR A 535 -18.20 11.71 -12.63
C THR A 535 -17.46 10.43 -12.27
N SER A 536 -17.67 9.38 -13.06
CA SER A 536 -17.01 8.08 -12.87
C SER A 536 -16.31 7.63 -14.15
N THR A 537 -15.30 6.78 -13.98
CA THR A 537 -14.63 6.07 -15.06
C THR A 537 -14.50 4.59 -14.68
N ASP A 538 -14.46 3.73 -15.68
CA ASP A 538 -14.31 2.29 -15.51
C ASP A 538 -12.93 1.86 -15.99
N VAL A 539 -12.28 1.04 -15.18
CA VAL A 539 -11.03 0.35 -15.54
C VAL A 539 -11.22 -1.15 -15.38
N TYR A 540 -10.50 -1.92 -16.17
CA TYR A 540 -10.58 -3.38 -16.16
C TYR A 540 -9.21 -3.98 -15.91
N VAL A 541 -9.15 -4.95 -15.01
CA VAL A 541 -7.98 -5.81 -14.82
C VAL A 541 -8.33 -7.17 -15.39
N VAL A 542 -7.66 -7.57 -16.47
CA VAL A 542 -7.99 -8.78 -17.23
C VAL A 542 -6.80 -9.71 -17.24
N THR A 543 -7.00 -10.97 -16.86
CA THR A 543 -5.93 -11.97 -16.86
C THR A 543 -6.28 -13.28 -17.55
N LYS A 544 -5.27 -13.83 -18.24
CA LYS A 544 -5.19 -15.16 -18.88
C LYS A 544 -5.24 -16.33 -17.91
N VAL A 545 -6.27 -17.19 -17.85
CA VAL A 545 -6.21 -18.45 -17.07
C VAL A 545 -6.51 -19.69 -17.92
N PRO A 546 -5.95 -20.87 -17.63
CA PRO A 546 -6.38 -22.12 -18.28
C PRO A 546 -7.86 -22.43 -17.97
N SER A 547 -8.62 -22.94 -18.95
CA SER A 547 -10.05 -23.20 -18.78
C SER A 547 -10.38 -24.27 -17.73
N TYR A 548 -9.45 -25.20 -17.47
CA TYR A 548 -9.59 -26.21 -16.42
C TYR A 548 -9.20 -25.69 -15.02
N LEU A 549 -8.63 -24.49 -14.90
CA LEU A 549 -8.18 -23.96 -13.61
C LEU A 549 -9.41 -23.55 -12.78
N SER A 550 -9.62 -24.23 -11.66
CA SER A 550 -10.48 -23.75 -10.58
C SER A 550 -9.63 -23.00 -9.56
N PHE A 551 -10.13 -21.89 -9.05
CA PHE A 551 -9.52 -21.18 -7.93
C PHE A 551 -10.57 -20.85 -6.88
N SER A 552 -10.14 -20.81 -5.62
CA SER A 552 -11.00 -20.56 -4.46
C SER A 552 -11.04 -19.08 -4.07
N GLN A 553 -10.00 -18.32 -4.44
CA GLN A 553 -9.89 -16.90 -4.14
C GLN A 553 -9.24 -16.12 -5.29
N LEU A 554 -9.81 -14.95 -5.55
CA LEU A 554 -9.29 -13.92 -6.44
C LEU A 554 -8.96 -12.65 -5.66
N GLN A 555 -7.73 -12.15 -5.78
CA GLN A 555 -7.34 -10.82 -5.32
C GLN A 555 -6.96 -9.95 -6.50
N ILE A 556 -7.46 -8.73 -6.53
CA ILE A 556 -7.20 -7.75 -7.59
C ILE A 556 -6.65 -6.50 -6.94
N ALA A 557 -5.47 -6.04 -7.37
CA ALA A 557 -4.88 -4.79 -6.93
C ALA A 557 -4.74 -3.81 -8.11
N LEU A 558 -5.04 -2.54 -7.84
CA LEU A 558 -4.59 -1.43 -8.67
C LEU A 558 -3.33 -0.86 -8.04
N LEU A 559 -2.28 -0.70 -8.85
CA LEU A 559 -0.99 -0.19 -8.44
C LEU A 559 -0.72 1.16 -9.09
N GLU A 560 -0.36 2.17 -8.30
CA GLU A 560 0.13 3.47 -8.78
C GLU A 560 1.58 3.35 -9.20
N LYS A 561 1.92 3.82 -10.41
CA LYS A 561 3.30 3.91 -10.87
C LYS A 561 3.98 5.14 -10.26
N LEU A 562 5.09 4.90 -9.56
CA LEU A 562 5.95 5.92 -8.94
C LEU A 562 7.22 6.20 -9.77
N GLY A 563 7.47 5.40 -10.81
CA GLY A 563 8.60 5.48 -11.74
C GLY A 563 8.52 4.33 -12.76
N GLU A 564 9.53 4.16 -13.61
CA GLU A 564 9.50 3.13 -14.67
C GLU A 564 9.33 1.70 -14.14
N ASN A 565 9.97 1.38 -13.02
CA ASN A 565 9.98 0.03 -12.42
C ASN A 565 9.49 0.01 -10.96
N SER A 566 8.85 1.10 -10.53
CA SER A 566 8.47 1.32 -9.13
C SER A 566 6.98 1.51 -9.03
N THR A 567 6.31 0.63 -8.28
CA THR A 567 4.86 0.73 -8.04
C THR A 567 4.52 0.72 -6.56
N SER A 568 3.39 1.32 -6.20
CA SER A 568 2.79 1.25 -4.87
C SER A 568 1.36 0.75 -4.99
N GLU A 569 0.90 -0.05 -4.02
CA GLU A 569 -0.51 -0.42 -3.98
C GLU A 569 -1.37 0.84 -3.82
N TRP A 570 -2.35 0.98 -4.70
CA TRP A 570 -3.32 2.08 -4.65
C TRP A 570 -4.61 1.64 -3.97
N VAL A 571 -5.13 0.47 -4.37
CA VAL A 571 -6.24 -0.21 -3.72
C VAL A 571 -6.23 -1.69 -4.06
N GLN A 572 -6.72 -2.52 -3.15
CA GLN A 572 -6.85 -3.97 -3.35
C GLN A 572 -8.26 -4.45 -3.00
N PHE A 573 -8.73 -5.44 -3.74
CA PHE A 573 -10.02 -6.12 -3.55
C PHE A 573 -9.81 -7.63 -3.43
N VAL A 574 -10.70 -8.28 -2.68
CA VAL A 574 -10.73 -9.73 -2.54
C VAL A 574 -12.13 -10.28 -2.80
N ASN A 575 -12.20 -11.41 -3.52
CA ASN A 575 -13.39 -12.22 -3.70
C ASN A 575 -13.05 -13.69 -3.43
N GLY A 576 -13.69 -14.29 -2.44
CA GLY A 576 -13.57 -15.71 -2.11
C GLY A 576 -14.80 -16.50 -2.55
N GLY A 577 -14.60 -17.77 -2.85
CA GLY A 577 -15.65 -18.67 -3.34
C GLY A 577 -15.86 -18.59 -4.85
N SER A 578 -17.00 -19.11 -5.29
CA SER A 578 -17.37 -19.14 -6.71
C SER A 578 -17.54 -17.74 -7.28
N LEU A 579 -17.10 -17.54 -8.52
CA LEU A 579 -17.37 -16.31 -9.24
C LEU A 579 -18.86 -16.16 -9.55
N PRO A 580 -19.39 -14.91 -9.62
CA PRO A 580 -20.75 -14.68 -10.07
C PRO A 580 -20.98 -15.25 -11.47
N GLU A 581 -22.18 -15.77 -11.70
CA GLU A 581 -22.60 -16.18 -13.05
C GLU A 581 -22.68 -14.96 -13.99
N LEU A 582 -22.43 -15.20 -15.27
CA LEU A 582 -22.55 -14.16 -16.28
C LEU A 582 -24.01 -13.70 -16.41
N PRO A 583 -24.28 -12.37 -16.50
CA PRO A 583 -25.64 -11.89 -16.71
C PRO A 583 -26.22 -12.51 -17.99
N THR A 584 -27.43 -13.08 -17.89
CA THR A 584 -28.15 -13.66 -19.03
C THR A 584 -29.25 -12.70 -19.48
N ILE A 585 -29.30 -12.43 -20.78
CA ILE A 585 -30.27 -11.53 -21.41
C ILE A 585 -31.24 -12.37 -22.24
N ALA A 586 -32.51 -12.34 -21.86
CA ALA A 586 -33.55 -13.11 -22.52
C ALA A 586 -33.79 -12.62 -23.96
N THR A 587 -34.23 -13.52 -24.84
CA THR A 587 -34.50 -13.16 -26.24
C THR A 587 -35.52 -12.02 -26.35
N GLY A 588 -35.25 -11.08 -27.26
CA GLY A 588 -36.09 -9.89 -27.48
C GLY A 588 -35.82 -8.73 -26.50
N SER A 589 -35.06 -8.98 -25.43
CA SER A 589 -34.59 -7.94 -24.50
C SER A 589 -33.35 -7.23 -25.04
N THR A 590 -33.06 -6.06 -24.47
CA THR A 590 -31.88 -5.26 -24.81
C THR A 590 -30.83 -5.38 -23.70
N TYR A 591 -29.56 -5.47 -24.09
CA TYR A 591 -28.41 -5.37 -23.22
C TYR A 591 -27.79 -3.98 -23.33
N SER A 592 -27.76 -3.24 -22.22
CA SER A 592 -27.16 -1.90 -22.17
C SER A 592 -25.69 -1.97 -21.74
N LEU A 593 -24.83 -1.40 -22.57
CA LEU A 593 -23.40 -1.19 -22.30
C LEU A 593 -23.20 0.27 -21.90
N GLU A 594 -23.04 0.50 -20.59
CA GLU A 594 -22.90 1.83 -20.01
C GLU A 594 -21.43 2.19 -19.75
N THR A 595 -20.57 2.03 -20.76
CA THR A 595 -19.17 2.42 -20.63
C THR A 595 -19.07 3.95 -20.71
N PRO A 596 -18.48 4.64 -19.71
CA PRO A 596 -18.48 6.10 -19.68
C PRO A 596 -17.92 6.73 -20.96
N GLY A 597 -18.75 7.53 -21.65
CA GLY A 597 -18.43 8.18 -22.92
C GLY A 597 -18.69 7.34 -24.17
N ARG A 598 -19.21 6.13 -23.99
CA ARG A 598 -19.59 5.17 -25.04
C ARG A 598 -20.76 4.31 -24.54
N ASN A 599 -21.94 4.91 -24.47
CA ASN A 599 -23.18 4.21 -24.16
C ASN A 599 -23.79 3.58 -25.41
N GLU A 600 -24.06 2.27 -25.34
CA GLU A 600 -24.58 1.48 -26.45
C GLU A 600 -25.63 0.47 -25.99
N GLU A 601 -26.52 0.06 -26.91
CA GLU A 601 -27.47 -1.02 -26.68
C GLU A 601 -27.30 -2.14 -27.71
N LEU A 602 -27.33 -3.38 -27.23
CA LEU A 602 -27.33 -4.59 -28.05
C LEU A 602 -28.67 -5.31 -27.95
N LYS A 603 -29.22 -5.72 -29.09
CA LYS A 603 -30.45 -6.52 -29.14
C LYS A 603 -30.35 -7.62 -30.18
N VAL A 604 -30.68 -8.86 -29.80
CA VAL A 604 -30.76 -9.98 -30.77
C VAL A 604 -31.88 -9.71 -31.76
N LEU A 605 -31.54 -9.65 -33.06
CA LEU A 605 -32.51 -9.52 -34.14
C LEU A 605 -32.99 -10.89 -34.60
N ARG A 606 -32.04 -11.77 -34.95
CA ARG A 606 -32.33 -13.13 -35.41
C ARG A 606 -31.12 -14.04 -35.29
N SER A 607 -31.39 -15.33 -35.18
CA SER A 607 -30.38 -16.39 -35.10
C SER A 607 -30.82 -17.59 -35.93
N PHE A 608 -29.90 -18.13 -36.72
CA PHE A 608 -30.17 -19.29 -37.58
C PHE A 608 -28.99 -20.25 -37.65
N VAL A 609 -29.30 -21.48 -38.08
CA VAL A 609 -28.32 -22.55 -38.25
C VAL A 609 -28.30 -22.97 -39.71
N TYR A 610 -27.15 -22.82 -40.38
CA TYR A 610 -26.93 -23.45 -41.67
C TYR A 610 -26.47 -24.89 -41.46
N SER A 611 -27.20 -25.83 -42.08
CA SER A 611 -26.84 -27.25 -42.03
C SER A 611 -25.77 -27.55 -43.09
N GLY A 612 -24.52 -27.74 -42.66
CA GLY A 612 -23.42 -28.17 -43.54
C GLY A 612 -23.20 -29.68 -43.53
N THR A 613 -22.29 -30.19 -44.37
CA THR A 613 -21.98 -31.63 -44.46
C THR A 613 -21.15 -32.13 -43.27
N SER A 614 -20.15 -31.36 -42.83
CA SER A 614 -19.25 -31.70 -41.72
C SER A 614 -19.57 -30.96 -40.41
N SER A 615 -20.05 -29.72 -40.52
CA SER A 615 -20.34 -28.83 -39.39
C SER A 615 -21.55 -27.97 -39.70
N ASN A 616 -22.30 -27.61 -38.67
CA ASN A 616 -23.32 -26.57 -38.76
C ASN A 616 -22.66 -25.19 -38.61
N LEU A 617 -23.19 -24.18 -39.28
CA LEU A 617 -22.79 -22.79 -39.07
C LEU A 617 -23.88 -22.10 -38.25
N VAL A 618 -23.56 -21.76 -37.01
CA VAL A 618 -24.45 -20.96 -36.16
C VAL A 618 -24.18 -19.50 -36.47
N TYR A 619 -25.23 -18.75 -36.77
CA TYR A 619 -25.16 -17.35 -37.17
C TYR A 619 -26.18 -16.53 -36.36
N THR A 620 -25.81 -15.33 -35.95
CA THR A 620 -26.66 -14.41 -35.18
C THR A 620 -26.39 -12.97 -35.58
N GLU A 621 -27.46 -12.20 -35.77
CA GLU A 621 -27.43 -10.75 -35.98
C GLU A 621 -27.90 -10.02 -34.73
N LEU A 622 -27.14 -9.01 -34.34
CA LEU A 622 -27.49 -8.06 -33.28
C LEU A 622 -27.71 -6.67 -33.89
N GLU A 623 -28.70 -5.94 -33.36
CA GLU A 623 -28.79 -4.49 -33.48
C GLU A 623 -27.87 -3.88 -32.42
N ALA A 624 -26.87 -3.11 -32.86
CA ALA A 624 -26.06 -2.26 -32.00
C ALA A 624 -26.45 -0.79 -32.23
N GLN A 625 -26.92 -0.13 -31.19
CA GLN A 625 -27.40 1.25 -31.25
C GLN A 625 -26.53 2.20 -30.41
N ASN A 626 -26.11 3.32 -31.00
CA ASN A 626 -25.49 4.42 -30.26
C ASN A 626 -26.52 5.13 -29.36
N LYS A 627 -26.25 5.20 -28.06
CA LYS A 627 -27.09 5.92 -27.07
C LYS A 627 -26.49 7.23 -26.58
N GLU A 628 -25.32 7.62 -27.07
CA GLU A 628 -24.76 8.94 -26.84
C GLU A 628 -25.48 10.01 -27.67
N ASP A 629 -25.36 11.26 -27.22
CA ASP A 629 -25.91 12.44 -27.90
C ASP A 629 -25.02 12.94 -29.06
N ARG A 630 -23.90 12.25 -29.30
CA ARG A 630 -22.89 12.55 -30.32
C ARG A 630 -22.48 11.30 -31.08
N GLN A 631 -21.78 11.51 -32.19
CA GLN A 631 -21.18 10.41 -32.95
C GLN A 631 -20.09 9.74 -32.11
N ILE A 632 -20.07 8.41 -32.08
CA ILE A 632 -19.05 7.60 -31.39
C ILE A 632 -18.58 6.45 -32.27
N ASP A 633 -17.38 5.96 -31.97
CA ASP A 633 -16.93 4.68 -32.46
C ASP A 633 -17.59 3.58 -31.62
N LEU A 634 -18.46 2.78 -32.25
CA LEU A 634 -19.08 1.65 -31.57
C LEU A 634 -18.01 0.65 -31.12
N SER A 635 -18.28 -0.03 -30.00
CA SER A 635 -17.42 -1.09 -29.50
C SER A 635 -17.14 -2.15 -30.57
N GLN A 636 -15.87 -2.53 -30.72
CA GLN A 636 -15.52 -3.71 -31.49
C GLN A 636 -15.86 -4.94 -30.68
N PHE A 637 -16.91 -5.66 -31.06
CA PHE A 637 -17.41 -6.75 -30.24
C PHE A 637 -16.60 -8.02 -30.45
N ALA A 638 -16.47 -8.81 -29.39
CA ALA A 638 -15.98 -10.18 -29.48
C ALA A 638 -16.82 -11.09 -28.59
N GLY A 639 -16.79 -12.38 -28.89
CA GLY A 639 -17.63 -13.33 -28.19
C GLY A 639 -17.44 -14.77 -28.63
N ALA A 640 -18.26 -15.63 -28.07
CA ALA A 640 -18.31 -17.05 -28.38
C ALA A 640 -19.73 -17.60 -28.23
N PHE A 641 -20.05 -18.60 -29.05
CA PHE A 641 -21.25 -19.42 -28.85
C PHE A 641 -20.96 -20.47 -27.78
N VAL A 642 -21.84 -20.58 -26.79
CA VAL A 642 -21.72 -21.53 -25.67
C VAL A 642 -22.89 -22.50 -25.72
N GLY A 643 -22.58 -23.79 -25.81
CA GLY A 643 -23.55 -24.89 -25.79
C GLY A 643 -24.04 -25.23 -24.38
N SER A 644 -25.07 -26.09 -24.30
CA SER A 644 -25.70 -26.49 -23.02
C SER A 644 -24.76 -27.25 -22.07
N GLU A 645 -23.73 -27.92 -22.58
CA GLU A 645 -22.73 -28.61 -21.76
C GLU A 645 -21.46 -27.76 -21.54
N GLY A 646 -21.52 -26.46 -21.84
CA GLY A 646 -20.42 -25.52 -21.65
C GLY A 646 -19.37 -25.50 -22.76
N GLN A 647 -19.57 -26.24 -23.86
CA GLN A 647 -18.68 -26.17 -25.02
C GLN A 647 -18.70 -24.76 -25.62
N THR A 648 -17.52 -24.24 -25.91
CA THR A 648 -17.34 -22.87 -26.40
C THR A 648 -16.79 -22.88 -27.82
N TYR A 649 -17.38 -22.05 -28.69
CA TYR A 649 -16.93 -21.81 -30.06
C TYR A 649 -16.70 -20.31 -30.28
N LYS A 650 -15.45 -19.89 -30.43
CA LYS A 650 -15.10 -18.48 -30.71
C LYS A 650 -15.86 -18.01 -31.95
N ALA A 651 -16.57 -16.89 -31.83
CA ALA A 651 -17.30 -16.30 -32.93
C ALA A 651 -16.39 -15.42 -33.79
N THR A 652 -16.61 -15.45 -35.09
CA THR A 652 -16.15 -14.41 -36.01
C THR A 652 -17.22 -13.33 -36.06
N VAL A 653 -16.80 -12.07 -36.18
CA VAL A 653 -17.67 -10.89 -36.10
C VAL A 653 -17.53 -10.05 -37.37
N SER A 654 -18.65 -9.53 -37.88
CA SER A 654 -18.69 -8.46 -38.89
C SER A 654 -19.52 -7.31 -38.35
N GLN A 655 -19.01 -6.09 -38.48
CA GLN A 655 -19.65 -4.87 -37.99
C GLN A 655 -19.24 -3.66 -38.82
N ILE A 656 -19.87 -2.51 -38.58
CA ILE A 656 -19.54 -1.27 -39.28
C ILE A 656 -18.10 -0.83 -38.99
N GLU A 657 -17.46 -0.26 -40.00
CA GLU A 657 -16.09 0.26 -39.94
C GLU A 657 -16.04 1.79 -39.82
N THR A 658 -17.18 2.41 -39.53
CA THR A 658 -17.37 3.87 -39.41
C THR A 658 -17.99 4.21 -38.07
N SER A 659 -17.77 5.44 -37.59
CA SER A 659 -18.40 5.94 -36.38
C SER A 659 -19.92 6.11 -36.57
N ALA A 660 -20.72 5.72 -35.57
CA ALA A 660 -22.17 5.79 -35.58
C ALA A 660 -22.67 7.11 -34.97
N GLY A 661 -23.56 7.82 -35.66
CA GLY A 661 -24.24 9.02 -35.18
C GLY A 661 -25.22 8.75 -34.02
N PRO A 662 -25.74 9.81 -33.35
CA PRO A 662 -26.67 9.65 -32.24
C PRO A 662 -27.91 8.85 -32.63
N GLY A 663 -28.21 7.77 -31.88
CA GLY A 663 -29.35 6.89 -32.15
C GLY A 663 -29.21 6.01 -33.39
N GLU A 664 -28.11 6.11 -34.15
CA GLU A 664 -27.86 5.28 -35.32
C GLU A 664 -27.79 3.81 -34.93
N LYS A 665 -28.45 2.97 -35.73
CA LYS A 665 -28.49 1.52 -35.55
C LYS A 665 -27.57 0.87 -36.57
N SER A 666 -26.85 -0.14 -36.12
CA SER A 666 -26.00 -0.95 -36.97
C SER A 666 -26.24 -2.43 -36.75
N ILE A 667 -25.93 -3.24 -37.77
CA ILE A 667 -25.96 -4.70 -37.67
C ILE A 667 -24.57 -5.19 -37.31
N VAL A 668 -24.51 -6.02 -36.26
CA VAL A 668 -23.33 -6.79 -35.88
C VAL A 668 -23.65 -8.27 -36.07
N ALA A 669 -22.95 -8.94 -36.97
CA ALA A 669 -23.14 -10.34 -37.27
C ALA A 669 -22.07 -11.21 -36.59
N PHE A 670 -22.49 -12.28 -35.93
CA PHE A 670 -21.63 -13.28 -35.28
C PHE A 670 -21.84 -14.64 -35.91
N TRP A 671 -20.76 -15.38 -36.16
CA TRP A 671 -20.89 -16.78 -36.60
C TRP A 671 -19.76 -17.69 -36.13
N ALA A 672 -20.07 -18.98 -36.00
CA ALA A 672 -19.08 -20.02 -35.71
C ALA A 672 -19.47 -21.36 -36.34
N LYS A 673 -18.46 -22.17 -36.70
CA LYS A 673 -18.66 -23.55 -37.12
C LYS A 673 -18.76 -24.45 -35.89
N VAL A 674 -19.87 -25.17 -35.77
CA VAL A 674 -20.17 -26.08 -34.66
C VAL A 674 -20.28 -27.51 -35.21
N PRO A 675 -19.64 -28.51 -34.57
CA PRO A 675 -19.79 -29.92 -34.96
C PRO A 675 -21.26 -30.37 -34.98
N ARG A 676 -21.63 -31.21 -35.95
CA ARG A 676 -23.03 -31.65 -36.14
C ARG A 676 -23.63 -32.41 -34.96
N ASN A 677 -22.80 -33.05 -34.15
CA ASN A 677 -23.23 -33.83 -32.98
C ASN A 677 -23.57 -32.97 -31.77
N ILE A 678 -23.32 -31.66 -31.82
CA ILE A 678 -23.57 -30.73 -30.74
C ILE A 678 -24.94 -30.09 -30.96
N SER A 679 -25.79 -30.14 -29.93
CA SER A 679 -27.09 -29.48 -29.98
C SER A 679 -26.92 -27.97 -30.04
N THR A 680 -27.69 -27.32 -30.93
CA THR A 680 -27.76 -25.87 -31.05
C THR A 680 -29.03 -25.29 -30.42
N SER A 681 -29.91 -26.10 -29.83
CA SER A 681 -31.22 -25.64 -29.31
C SER A 681 -31.08 -24.60 -28.19
N ASP A 682 -30.14 -24.83 -27.27
CA ASP A 682 -29.97 -24.05 -26.04
C ASP A 682 -28.67 -23.23 -26.06
N MET A 683 -28.13 -23.00 -27.26
CA MET A 683 -26.92 -22.21 -27.42
C MET A 683 -27.16 -20.75 -27.06
N LYS A 684 -26.21 -20.17 -26.33
CA LYS A 684 -26.16 -18.74 -26.00
C LYS A 684 -24.99 -18.08 -26.72
N LEU A 685 -25.14 -16.81 -27.06
CA LEU A 685 -24.01 -15.98 -27.52
C LEU A 685 -23.48 -15.18 -26.34
N VAL A 686 -22.27 -15.51 -25.87
CA VAL A 686 -21.55 -14.65 -24.93
C VAL A 686 -20.85 -13.57 -25.74
N VAL A 687 -21.24 -12.31 -25.54
CA VAL A 687 -20.69 -11.16 -26.28
C VAL A 687 -20.33 -10.03 -25.32
N GLY A 688 -19.23 -9.34 -25.60
CA GLY A 688 -18.79 -8.15 -24.87
C GLY A 688 -17.92 -7.22 -25.72
N GLU A 689 -17.45 -6.15 -25.08
CA GLU A 689 -16.58 -5.14 -25.70
C GLU A 689 -15.15 -5.66 -25.84
N GLY A 690 -14.62 -5.66 -27.05
CA GLY A 690 -13.29 -6.13 -27.38
C GLY A 690 -12.18 -5.28 -26.77
N ILE A 691 -11.12 -5.95 -26.35
CA ILE A 691 -9.89 -5.34 -25.85
C ILE A 691 -8.70 -5.80 -26.66
N THR A 692 -7.73 -4.91 -26.85
CA THR A 692 -6.44 -5.20 -27.50
C THR A 692 -5.35 -4.50 -26.70
N ASP A 693 -4.35 -5.26 -26.27
CA ASP A 693 -3.29 -4.80 -25.36
C ASP A 693 -3.86 -4.21 -24.05
N ASN A 694 -3.57 -2.94 -23.76
CA ASN A 694 -3.98 -2.21 -22.55
C ASN A 694 -5.13 -1.22 -22.79
N LYS A 695 -5.97 -1.45 -23.81
CA LYS A 695 -7.05 -0.53 -24.20
C LYS A 695 -8.22 -1.26 -24.86
N MET A 696 -9.34 -0.54 -24.99
CA MET A 696 -10.46 -0.97 -25.85
C MET A 696 -9.99 -1.11 -27.30
N THR A 697 -10.48 -2.12 -28.02
CA THR A 697 -10.12 -2.36 -29.42
C THR A 697 -10.65 -1.22 -30.31
N PRO A 698 -9.78 -0.53 -31.09
CA PRO A 698 -10.21 0.51 -32.02
C PRO A 698 -10.93 -0.08 -33.24
N ILE A 699 -11.68 0.73 -34.00
CA ILE A 699 -12.33 0.29 -35.24
C ILE A 699 -11.31 -0.40 -36.18
N LYS A 700 -11.71 -1.55 -36.76
CA LYS A 700 -10.87 -2.45 -37.59
C LYS A 700 -9.73 -3.15 -36.84
N GLY A 701 -9.63 -2.96 -35.52
CA GLY A 701 -8.69 -3.68 -34.68
C GLY A 701 -9.18 -5.10 -34.40
N GLU A 702 -8.24 -6.03 -34.23
CA GLU A 702 -8.52 -7.41 -33.84
C GLU A 702 -8.51 -7.54 -32.31
N PRO A 703 -9.62 -7.95 -31.67
CA PRO A 703 -9.66 -8.17 -30.22
C PRO A 703 -8.79 -9.35 -29.78
N THR A 704 -7.99 -9.15 -28.72
CA THR A 704 -7.23 -10.21 -28.03
C THR A 704 -7.94 -10.72 -26.76
N GLY A 705 -9.10 -10.14 -26.44
CA GLY A 705 -10.04 -10.56 -25.42
C GLY A 705 -11.27 -9.66 -25.44
N TYR A 706 -12.13 -9.76 -24.42
CA TYR A 706 -13.26 -8.85 -24.25
C TYR A 706 -13.64 -8.68 -22.77
N VAL A 707 -14.39 -7.62 -22.48
CA VAL A 707 -14.93 -7.25 -21.15
C VAL A 707 -16.40 -6.87 -21.27
N ASN A 708 -17.08 -6.61 -20.15
CA ASN A 708 -18.50 -6.25 -20.11
C ASN A 708 -19.35 -7.21 -20.93
N ALA A 709 -19.18 -8.51 -20.68
CA ALA A 709 -19.90 -9.50 -21.45
C ALA A 709 -21.25 -9.84 -20.82
N ALA A 710 -22.18 -10.29 -21.67
CA ALA A 710 -23.42 -10.92 -21.26
C ALA A 710 -23.70 -12.15 -22.12
N ALA A 711 -24.43 -13.13 -21.58
CA ALA A 711 -24.94 -14.27 -22.32
C ALA A 711 -26.31 -13.94 -22.92
N LEU A 712 -26.37 -13.77 -24.23
CA LEU A 712 -27.61 -13.54 -24.95
C LEU A 712 -28.28 -14.87 -25.28
N GLU A 713 -29.54 -15.03 -24.89
CA GLU A 713 -30.35 -16.19 -25.28
C GLU A 713 -30.76 -16.09 -26.75
N LEU A 714 -30.52 -17.17 -27.48
CA LEU A 714 -30.78 -17.24 -28.92
C LEU A 714 -32.04 -18.06 -29.19
N GLN A 715 -32.89 -17.58 -30.10
CA GLN A 715 -33.95 -18.38 -30.70
C GLN A 715 -33.45 -18.89 -32.05
N LEU A 716 -32.62 -19.93 -32.00
CA LEU A 716 -32.06 -20.55 -33.19
C LEU A 716 -33.16 -21.26 -33.97
N THR A 717 -33.47 -20.73 -35.15
CA THR A 717 -34.52 -21.26 -36.02
C THR A 717 -33.95 -21.60 -37.40
N THR A 718 -34.60 -22.54 -38.09
CA THR A 718 -34.44 -22.68 -39.55
C THR A 718 -35.48 -21.78 -40.22
N PRO A 719 -35.10 -20.83 -41.08
CA PRO A 719 -36.04 -19.98 -41.80
C PRO A 719 -37.13 -20.78 -42.53
N SER A 720 -38.36 -20.28 -42.47
CA SER A 720 -39.49 -20.89 -43.17
C SER A 720 -39.31 -20.75 -44.69
N ILE A 721 -39.28 -21.88 -45.40
CA ILE A 721 -39.15 -21.91 -46.86
C ILE A 721 -40.44 -21.38 -47.49
N LYS A 722 -40.35 -20.32 -48.29
CA LYS A 722 -41.51 -19.78 -49.00
C LYS A 722 -41.86 -20.64 -50.22
N SER A 723 -43.17 -20.86 -50.43
CA SER A 723 -43.70 -21.59 -51.59
C SER A 723 -43.78 -20.75 -52.88
N ASN A 724 -43.30 -19.50 -52.81
CA ASN A 724 -43.19 -18.58 -53.93
C ASN A 724 -41.90 -17.76 -53.77
N LEU A 725 -41.55 -16.97 -54.78
CA LEU A 725 -40.34 -16.15 -54.78
C LEU A 725 -40.58 -14.69 -54.38
N THR A 726 -41.54 -14.44 -53.49
CA THR A 726 -41.90 -13.09 -53.04
C THR A 726 -41.41 -12.80 -51.62
N ASN A 727 -40.88 -11.59 -51.41
CA ASN A 727 -40.36 -11.10 -50.13
C ASN A 727 -39.35 -12.07 -49.48
N LEU A 728 -38.45 -12.66 -50.25
CA LEU A 728 -37.39 -13.53 -49.76
C LEU A 728 -36.49 -12.71 -48.84
N ASP A 729 -36.50 -13.03 -47.55
CA ASP A 729 -35.84 -12.23 -46.52
C ASP A 729 -34.35 -12.57 -46.43
N LEU A 730 -33.51 -11.54 -46.55
CA LEU A 730 -32.08 -11.59 -46.34
C LEU A 730 -31.66 -10.26 -45.68
N PHE A 731 -32.22 -10.00 -44.50
CA PHE A 731 -32.06 -8.74 -43.75
C PHE A 731 -30.62 -8.20 -43.79
N PRO A 732 -30.43 -6.89 -44.06
CA PRO A 732 -31.47 -5.86 -44.24
C PRO A 732 -32.09 -5.84 -45.64
N TYR A 733 -31.78 -6.80 -46.51
CA TYR A 733 -32.33 -6.90 -47.86
C TYR A 733 -33.59 -7.77 -47.93
N SER A 734 -34.43 -7.49 -48.92
CA SER A 734 -35.54 -8.35 -49.31
C SER A 734 -35.62 -8.44 -50.82
N LEU A 735 -35.68 -9.66 -51.35
CA LEU A 735 -35.73 -9.95 -52.78
C LEU A 735 -37.10 -10.49 -53.17
N THR A 736 -37.68 -9.94 -54.23
CA THR A 736 -38.82 -10.54 -54.91
C THR A 736 -38.43 -10.84 -56.35
N VAL A 737 -38.54 -12.08 -56.77
CA VAL A 737 -38.29 -12.52 -58.15
C VAL A 737 -39.61 -12.64 -58.90
N LYS A 738 -39.65 -12.13 -60.12
CA LYS A 738 -40.81 -12.07 -61.01
C LYS A 738 -40.43 -12.51 -62.42
N ASN A 739 -41.43 -12.88 -63.22
CA ASN A 739 -41.28 -13.10 -64.66
C ASN A 739 -40.09 -13.97 -65.05
N VAL A 740 -39.87 -15.08 -64.33
CA VAL A 740 -38.79 -16.03 -64.65
C VAL A 740 -39.06 -16.68 -66.01
N ARG A 741 -38.09 -16.61 -66.92
CA ARG A 741 -38.12 -17.16 -68.27
C ARG A 741 -36.85 -17.94 -68.53
N ALA A 742 -36.96 -19.26 -68.70
CA ALA A 742 -35.86 -20.09 -69.19
C ALA A 742 -36.15 -20.49 -70.65
N THR A 743 -35.29 -20.06 -71.57
CA THR A 743 -35.49 -20.26 -73.01
C THR A 743 -34.68 -21.44 -73.51
N LEU A 744 -35.36 -22.39 -74.17
CA LEU A 744 -34.75 -23.50 -74.88
C LEU A 744 -34.65 -23.17 -76.37
N THR A 745 -33.47 -23.40 -76.94
CA THR A 745 -33.18 -23.11 -78.35
C THR A 745 -33.09 -24.37 -79.23
N GLY A 746 -33.28 -25.56 -78.64
CA GLY A 746 -32.95 -26.84 -79.27
C GLY A 746 -31.44 -27.15 -79.29
N SER A 747 -30.61 -26.25 -78.77
CA SER A 747 -29.18 -26.48 -78.52
C SER A 747 -28.93 -26.93 -77.07
N THR A 748 -27.66 -27.11 -76.70
CA THR A 748 -27.27 -27.40 -75.32
C THR A 748 -27.41 -26.20 -74.38
N SER A 749 -27.61 -24.99 -74.90
CA SER A 749 -27.61 -23.76 -74.12
C SER A 749 -28.99 -23.36 -73.63
N VAL A 750 -29.08 -23.04 -72.35
CA VAL A 750 -30.28 -22.50 -71.70
C VAL A 750 -29.96 -21.11 -71.18
N ASN A 751 -30.75 -20.12 -71.60
CA ASN A 751 -30.69 -18.77 -71.06
C ASN A 751 -31.86 -18.52 -70.11
N VAL A 752 -31.55 -18.09 -68.90
CA VAL A 752 -32.52 -17.78 -67.85
C VAL A 752 -32.52 -16.28 -67.61
N VAL A 753 -33.68 -15.65 -67.70
CA VAL A 753 -33.91 -14.23 -67.42
C VAL A 753 -35.01 -14.11 -66.38
N PHE A 754 -34.86 -13.21 -65.42
CA PHE A 754 -35.90 -12.89 -64.45
C PHE A 754 -35.89 -11.41 -64.10
N ASP A 755 -37.08 -10.90 -63.79
CA ASP A 755 -37.24 -9.57 -63.22
C ASP A 755 -37.14 -9.67 -61.69
N TYR A 756 -36.68 -8.62 -61.04
CA TYR A 756 -36.57 -8.61 -59.58
C TYR A 756 -36.84 -7.24 -58.97
N ASN A 757 -37.25 -7.27 -57.70
CA ASN A 757 -37.26 -6.13 -56.81
C ASN A 757 -36.33 -6.43 -55.66
N LEU A 758 -35.29 -5.63 -55.48
CA LEU A 758 -34.40 -5.70 -54.32
C LEU A 758 -34.56 -4.41 -53.51
N THR A 759 -34.98 -4.55 -52.26
CA THR A 759 -35.08 -3.43 -51.31
C THR A 759 -34.10 -3.63 -50.16
N ARG A 760 -33.58 -2.55 -49.60
CA ARG A 760 -32.74 -2.55 -48.39
C ARG A 760 -33.38 -1.69 -47.30
N ASN A 761 -33.38 -2.16 -46.06
CA ASN A 761 -33.72 -1.32 -44.91
C ASN A 761 -32.56 -0.35 -44.62
N MET A 762 -32.83 0.95 -44.75
CA MET A 762 -31.86 2.03 -44.54
C MET A 762 -31.79 2.51 -43.09
N ASP A 763 -32.64 1.99 -42.20
CA ASP A 763 -32.59 2.28 -40.76
C ASP A 763 -31.33 1.68 -40.10
N TYR A 764 -30.63 0.79 -40.81
CA TYR A 764 -29.45 0.07 -40.32
C TYR A 764 -28.23 0.33 -41.19
N ALA A 765 -27.16 0.81 -40.55
CA ALA A 765 -25.82 0.71 -41.08
C ALA A 765 -25.34 -0.74 -41.05
N ILE A 766 -24.56 -1.16 -42.04
CA ILE A 766 -24.02 -2.52 -42.11
C ILE A 766 -22.53 -2.49 -42.43
N GLY A 767 -21.79 -3.45 -41.86
CA GLY A 767 -20.42 -3.74 -42.25
C GLY A 767 -20.35 -4.55 -43.54
N GLU A 768 -19.30 -5.35 -43.67
CA GLU A 768 -19.20 -6.33 -44.76
C GLU A 768 -20.32 -7.36 -44.63
N PHE A 769 -21.19 -7.42 -45.65
CA PHE A 769 -22.39 -8.25 -45.60
C PHE A 769 -22.10 -9.75 -45.78
N GLY A 770 -21.24 -10.12 -46.74
CA GLY A 770 -20.81 -11.51 -46.96
C GLY A 770 -21.87 -12.49 -47.49
N HIS A 771 -23.18 -12.18 -47.39
CA HIS A 771 -24.26 -13.02 -47.93
C HIS A 771 -24.47 -12.83 -49.43
N LYS A 772 -24.92 -13.89 -50.10
CA LYS A 772 -25.24 -13.91 -51.54
C LYS A 772 -26.57 -14.60 -51.79
N TYR A 773 -27.28 -14.20 -52.83
CA TYR A 773 -28.39 -14.99 -53.36
C TYR A 773 -27.85 -16.04 -54.33
N LEU A 774 -28.12 -17.31 -54.08
CA LEU A 774 -27.86 -18.38 -55.03
C LEU A 774 -29.17 -18.79 -55.67
N ILE A 775 -29.22 -18.65 -56.98
CA ILE A 775 -30.33 -19.11 -57.80
C ILE A 775 -29.98 -20.48 -58.33
N GLU A 776 -30.87 -21.44 -58.09
CA GLU A 776 -30.74 -22.81 -58.57
C GLU A 776 -31.95 -23.15 -59.44
N LEU A 777 -31.68 -23.59 -60.65
CA LEU A 777 -32.67 -24.20 -61.54
C LEU A 777 -32.52 -25.72 -61.47
N VAL A 778 -33.56 -26.41 -61.04
CA VAL A 778 -33.63 -27.88 -61.04
C VAL A 778 -34.57 -28.34 -62.14
N ASP A 779 -34.02 -28.98 -63.16
CA ASP A 779 -34.80 -29.57 -64.25
C ASP A 779 -35.64 -30.76 -63.76
N SER A 780 -36.71 -31.09 -64.49
CA SER A 780 -37.52 -32.30 -64.28
C SER A 780 -36.71 -33.61 -64.20
N SER A 781 -35.52 -33.68 -64.80
CA SER A 781 -34.59 -34.82 -64.68
C SER A 781 -33.85 -34.89 -63.33
N GLY A 782 -33.98 -33.89 -62.46
CA GLY A 782 -33.26 -33.76 -61.20
C GLY A 782 -31.88 -33.08 -61.32
N ARG A 783 -31.47 -32.66 -62.52
CA ARG A 783 -30.23 -31.91 -62.75
C ARG A 783 -30.36 -30.47 -62.27
N ALA A 784 -29.37 -29.97 -61.55
CA ALA A 784 -29.37 -28.64 -60.95
C ALA A 784 -28.28 -27.73 -61.55
N PHE A 785 -28.62 -26.47 -61.80
CA PHE A 785 -27.72 -25.44 -62.32
C PHE A 785 -27.79 -24.22 -61.41
N GLU A 786 -26.63 -23.71 -61.00
CA GLU A 786 -26.55 -22.70 -59.95
C GLU A 786 -25.80 -21.44 -60.40
N LYS A 787 -26.26 -20.28 -59.92
CA LYS A 787 -25.57 -19.00 -60.10
C LYS A 787 -25.71 -18.14 -58.84
N GLU A 788 -24.58 -17.63 -58.36
CA GLU A 788 -24.54 -16.65 -57.26
C GLU A 788 -24.72 -15.22 -57.78
N PHE A 789 -25.40 -14.42 -56.97
CA PHE A 789 -25.65 -13.00 -57.17
C PHE A 789 -25.40 -12.24 -55.85
N VAL A 790 -24.48 -11.29 -55.89
CA VAL A 790 -24.13 -10.43 -54.75
C VAL A 790 -25.08 -9.21 -54.72
N PRO A 791 -25.78 -8.95 -53.60
CA PRO A 791 -26.58 -7.73 -53.42
C PRO A 791 -25.76 -6.46 -53.60
N GLU A 792 -26.36 -5.42 -54.18
CA GLU A 792 -25.74 -4.13 -54.54
C GLU A 792 -24.60 -4.20 -55.58
N SER A 793 -24.03 -5.37 -55.86
CA SER A 793 -23.08 -5.60 -56.96
C SER A 793 -23.79 -6.13 -58.21
N ASP A 794 -24.26 -7.38 -58.16
CA ASP A 794 -24.88 -8.06 -59.30
C ASP A 794 -26.39 -7.76 -59.38
N LEU A 795 -27.04 -7.63 -58.22
CA LEU A 795 -28.43 -7.18 -58.09
C LEU A 795 -28.46 -5.80 -57.44
N LYS A 796 -28.84 -4.76 -58.19
CA LYS A 796 -28.92 -3.39 -57.68
C LYS A 796 -30.19 -3.19 -56.85
N VAL A 797 -30.15 -2.35 -55.82
CA VAL A 797 -31.36 -1.97 -55.07
C VAL A 797 -32.27 -1.16 -56.00
N THR A 798 -33.34 -1.80 -56.47
CA THR A 798 -34.29 -1.23 -57.43
C THR A 798 -35.61 -2.00 -57.40
N ASN A 799 -36.66 -1.35 -57.91
CA ASN A 799 -37.97 -1.95 -58.13
C ASN A 799 -38.15 -2.16 -59.65
N GLY A 800 -38.00 -3.39 -60.14
CA GLY A 800 -38.06 -3.72 -61.57
C GLY A 800 -36.71 -3.84 -62.26
N GLY A 801 -35.71 -4.40 -61.58
CA GLY A 801 -34.44 -4.81 -62.20
C GLY A 801 -34.61 -6.08 -63.04
N SER A 802 -33.67 -6.36 -63.94
CA SER A 802 -33.61 -7.62 -64.70
C SER A 802 -32.23 -8.25 -64.55
N ALA A 803 -32.18 -9.55 -64.33
CA ALA A 803 -30.95 -10.32 -64.24
C ALA A 803 -31.05 -11.58 -65.09
N SER A 804 -29.90 -12.09 -65.52
CA SER A 804 -29.84 -13.28 -66.36
C SER A 804 -28.59 -14.11 -66.11
N PHE A 805 -28.67 -15.39 -66.44
CA PHE A 805 -27.53 -16.29 -66.49
C PHE A 805 -27.78 -17.37 -67.55
N SER A 806 -26.70 -17.98 -68.05
CA SER A 806 -26.78 -19.08 -69.00
C SER A 806 -25.90 -20.23 -68.53
N PHE A 807 -26.27 -21.44 -68.95
CA PHE A 807 -25.51 -22.65 -68.76
C PHE A 807 -25.68 -23.57 -69.97
N ASP A 808 -24.69 -24.44 -70.19
CA ASP A 808 -24.68 -25.40 -71.29
C ASP A 808 -24.69 -26.82 -70.74
N ASP A 809 -25.59 -27.65 -71.25
CA ASP A 809 -25.64 -29.07 -70.91
C ASP A 809 -26.25 -29.88 -72.07
N ALA A 810 -25.60 -31.00 -72.42
CA ALA A 810 -26.04 -31.94 -73.45
C ALA A 810 -27.47 -32.47 -73.22
N ALA A 811 -27.97 -32.49 -71.98
CA ALA A 811 -29.33 -32.92 -71.68
C ALA A 811 -30.44 -32.02 -72.26
N PHE A 812 -30.09 -30.82 -72.75
CA PHE A 812 -31.04 -29.90 -73.40
C PHE A 812 -31.00 -29.96 -74.93
N GLN A 813 -30.08 -30.73 -75.52
CA GLN A 813 -30.02 -30.91 -76.97
C GLN A 813 -31.37 -31.44 -77.50
N ASP A 814 -31.87 -30.82 -78.58
CA ASP A 814 -33.17 -31.10 -79.22
C ASP A 814 -34.40 -30.92 -78.32
N ARG A 815 -34.23 -30.42 -77.09
CA ARG A 815 -35.33 -30.20 -76.15
C ARG A 815 -35.99 -28.86 -76.39
N THR A 816 -37.33 -28.87 -76.50
CA THR A 816 -38.13 -27.68 -76.82
C THR A 816 -39.17 -27.34 -75.75
N SER A 817 -39.37 -28.19 -74.74
CA SER A 817 -40.34 -27.95 -73.65
C SER A 817 -39.95 -28.68 -72.35
N GLY A 818 -40.71 -28.41 -71.28
CA GLY A 818 -40.62 -29.08 -69.98
C GLY A 818 -40.89 -28.13 -68.82
N SER A 819 -40.77 -28.63 -67.60
CA SER A 819 -40.86 -27.84 -66.37
C SER A 819 -39.54 -27.86 -65.60
N PHE A 820 -39.33 -26.83 -64.78
CA PHE A 820 -38.21 -26.74 -63.86
C PHE A 820 -38.65 -26.10 -62.54
N GLN A 821 -37.92 -26.40 -61.48
CA GLN A 821 -38.04 -25.72 -60.19
C GLN A 821 -37.00 -24.61 -60.10
N PHE A 822 -37.42 -23.43 -59.68
CA PHE A 822 -36.53 -22.31 -59.42
C PHE A 822 -36.45 -22.09 -57.91
N ASN A 823 -35.28 -22.34 -57.35
CA ASN A 823 -34.98 -22.19 -55.94
C ASN A 823 -34.09 -20.97 -55.74
N VAL A 824 -34.32 -20.25 -54.65
CA VAL A 824 -33.45 -19.16 -54.21
C VAL A 824 -32.95 -19.49 -52.80
N TYR A 825 -31.64 -19.43 -52.63
CA TYR A 825 -30.96 -19.66 -51.37
C TYR A 825 -30.19 -18.42 -50.93
N ASP A 826 -30.02 -18.27 -49.62
CA ASP A 826 -28.95 -17.50 -49.01
C ASP A 826 -27.69 -18.35 -48.96
N VAL A 827 -26.56 -17.78 -49.38
CA VAL A 827 -25.24 -18.39 -49.26
C VAL A 827 -24.34 -17.53 -48.40
N PHE A 828 -23.85 -18.12 -47.33
CA PHE A 828 -22.92 -17.49 -46.40
C PHE A 828 -21.84 -18.48 -45.99
N GLN A 829 -20.57 -18.07 -46.09
CA GLN A 829 -19.40 -18.90 -45.74
C GLN A 829 -19.43 -20.32 -46.37
N GLY A 830 -19.94 -20.41 -47.61
CA GLY A 830 -20.07 -21.65 -48.38
C GLY A 830 -21.23 -22.57 -47.96
N GLN A 831 -22.06 -22.15 -47.00
CA GLN A 831 -23.27 -22.87 -46.59
C GLN A 831 -24.50 -22.27 -47.25
N LYS A 832 -25.50 -23.11 -47.56
CA LYS A 832 -26.72 -22.72 -48.28
C LYS A 832 -27.94 -22.83 -47.37
N LEU A 833 -28.85 -21.87 -47.48
CA LEU A 833 -30.13 -21.87 -46.78
C LEU A 833 -31.26 -21.50 -47.73
N LYS A 834 -32.22 -22.39 -47.94
CA LYS A 834 -33.30 -22.20 -48.92
C LYS A 834 -34.28 -21.13 -48.42
N LEU A 835 -34.43 -20.05 -49.18
CA LEU A 835 -35.36 -18.95 -48.86
C LEU A 835 -36.73 -19.17 -49.49
N GLY A 836 -36.76 -19.66 -50.73
CA GLY A 836 -38.01 -19.89 -51.45
C GLY A 836 -37.84 -20.78 -52.68
N SER A 837 -38.97 -21.27 -53.18
CA SER A 837 -39.02 -22.22 -54.29
C SER A 837 -40.32 -22.06 -55.08
N GLN A 838 -40.24 -22.02 -56.41
CA GLN A 838 -41.41 -21.95 -57.29
C GLN A 838 -41.18 -22.70 -58.61
N GLY A 839 -42.22 -23.39 -59.10
CA GLY A 839 -42.18 -24.14 -60.35
C GLY A 839 -42.54 -23.26 -61.57
N TYR A 840 -41.85 -23.50 -62.68
CA TYR A 840 -42.03 -22.80 -63.95
C TYR A 840 -41.92 -23.77 -65.14
N TYR A 841 -42.26 -23.27 -66.34
CA TYR A 841 -42.12 -23.99 -67.60
C TYR A 841 -41.08 -23.34 -68.51
N TYR A 842 -40.36 -24.15 -69.27
CA TYR A 842 -39.46 -23.66 -70.31
C TYR A 842 -40.25 -23.00 -71.45
N ILE A 843 -39.64 -22.01 -72.08
CA ILE A 843 -40.17 -21.32 -73.26
C ILE A 843 -39.34 -21.76 -74.47
N SER A 844 -39.99 -22.20 -75.54
CA SER A 844 -39.30 -22.54 -76.80
C SER A 844 -39.00 -21.27 -77.61
N SER A 845 -37.77 -21.13 -78.11
CA SER A 845 -37.43 -20.07 -79.06
C SER A 845 -37.85 -20.37 -80.50
N LEU A 846 -38.35 -21.59 -80.79
CA LEU A 846 -38.72 -22.05 -82.14
C LEU A 846 -40.15 -21.67 -82.55
N ASN A 847 -40.93 -21.07 -81.66
CA ASN A 847 -42.25 -20.51 -81.95
C ASN A 847 -42.21 -18.98 -81.82
N ARG A 848 -41.72 -18.32 -82.87
CA ARG A 848 -42.04 -16.93 -83.17
C ARG A 848 -42.56 -16.82 -84.59
#